data_AF-A0A7J9DNV7-F1
#
_entry.id   AF-A0A7J9DNV7-F1
#
_cell.length_a   1.000
_cell.length_b   1.000
_cell.length_c   1.000
_cell.angle_alpha   90.00
_cell.angle_beta   90.00
_cell.angle_gamma   90.00
#
_symmetry.space_group_name_H-M   'P 1'
#
loop_
_entity.id
_entity.type
_entity.pdbx_description
1 polymer ?
#
loop_
_entity_poly.entity_id
_entity_poly.type
_entity_poly.pdbx_seq_one_letter_code
_entity_poly.pdbx_strand_id
1 'polypeptide(L)'
;MEMAGIRSLLLVSMILLLVSIGTVESRRSGKSSSVFSLFNLKEKSKFWSEAVIRGDFDDFEASSPSKTGVYNYTKAGNIANYLNLMEVDSMYLPVPVNFIFMGFDGKGNQEFTLRPEELERWFTKIDHVFAHTRIPQMGELITAVERVIIDKKQHHHFPVISHVNYNFSVHAIQMGEKVTTVFERAINVLARKDDVSGDRNDTDSVWQVDADMMDVLFTSLVEYLQLEDAYNIFILNPRRDSRIAKYGYRCDKDLQSKILQAGNTPGNVLGMKLAALDNIKKPLYGKHPMVKFAWTVTEEADTVEWHNICLDALMNVEKLYQGKTTAEIIQNKVSQLLNGKNEDMKLLLQKDLKSGDFNDYHEECLTDTWIGKDRWAFIDLTAGPFSWGPAVGGEGVRTELSLPNVGKTIGAVEVEISEDEAEDRLQDAIQEKFAVFGDKDHQAIDILLAEIDIYELFAFKHCKGRKVKLALCDELDERMRDLKDELQSFENEEYDESHRMKAVDALKRMESWNLFSDTNEKFQNYTVARDTFLAQLGATLWGSVRHIISPSVADGAFHYYEKISYQLFFITKEKVRHVKRLPVDLRALQDGLSSLLIPSQKVMFSQHVLALSEDPALAMAFSVARRAAAVPYLLVNGTYRKSTRSYIDSSILQYQLRRLNTHGSLKGSHAQSRSTLEVPIFWFIHTDPLLVDKHYQAKALSDMVIVVQSESSSWESHLQCNGKSLLWDLRRPIKPALAAVSEHLAGLLPLQLVYSHAHGTAIEDWIWSVGCNPFSITSQGWQISKFQSDTIARSYIISTLEESIKLVNSAMHLLLWEPAEKTFKHFQSQERELVSKYNYVVSLWRRISTIAGELRYTDAMKLLYTLEDATKGFVDQVNATIALLHPIHCTKDRKVQVEFDATTIPAFLIVLGILYLVLKPRRPKPKIN
;
A
#
# COMPACT_ATOMS: atom_id res chain seq x y z
N MET A 1 18.78 57.27 60.32
CA MET A 1 20.20 57.32 60.71
C MET A 1 20.87 56.15 60.02
N GLU A 2 21.29 56.40 58.78
CA GLU A 2 22.63 56.89 58.44
C GLU A 2 23.59 55.70 58.40
N MET A 3 23.97 55.26 57.19
CA MET A 3 25.12 55.78 56.42
C MET A 3 26.43 55.33 57.06
N ALA A 4 27.50 55.00 56.36
CA ALA A 4 27.83 54.79 54.96
C ALA A 4 29.33 54.40 54.97
N GLY A 5 29.85 53.89 53.87
CA GLY A 5 31.29 53.66 53.64
C GLY A 5 31.55 52.24 53.19
N ILE A 6 31.13 51.80 52.00
CA ILE A 6 31.56 52.26 50.67
C ILE A 6 33.08 52.25 50.52
N ARG A 7 33.52 51.19 49.81
CA ARG A 7 34.51 51.15 48.73
C ARG A 7 35.86 51.82 49.00
N SER A 8 36.91 51.01 48.94
CA SER A 8 37.84 51.02 47.79
C SER A 8 39.04 50.17 48.18
N LEU A 9 39.17 48.97 47.60
CA LEU A 9 40.45 48.35 47.18
C LEU A 9 40.37 46.86 46.80
N LEU A 10 39.21 46.19 46.93
CA LEU A 10 39.09 44.75 46.65
C LEU A 10 38.23 44.41 45.43
N LEU A 11 38.20 45.30 44.42
CA LEU A 11 37.54 45.00 43.14
C LEU A 11 38.50 44.80 41.96
N VAL A 12 39.82 44.72 42.20
CA VAL A 12 40.80 44.44 41.13
C VAL A 12 41.68 43.21 41.43
N SER A 13 41.63 42.64 42.63
CA SER A 13 42.45 41.47 42.99
C SER A 13 41.69 40.13 43.04
N MET A 14 40.39 40.12 42.72
CA MET A 14 39.57 38.89 42.64
C MET A 14 39.34 38.43 41.18
N ILE A 15 40.26 38.78 40.28
CA ILE A 15 40.29 38.33 38.88
C ILE A 15 41.58 37.52 38.57
N LEU A 16 42.46 37.27 39.55
CA LEU A 16 43.78 36.67 39.27
C LEU A 16 44.25 35.55 40.21
N LEU A 17 43.34 34.84 40.89
CA LEU A 17 43.72 33.71 41.77
C LEU A 17 42.75 32.52 41.72
N LEU A 18 42.34 32.13 40.51
CA LEU A 18 41.92 30.76 40.19
C LEU A 18 42.54 30.35 38.85
N VAL A 19 43.86 30.16 38.87
CA VAL A 19 44.63 29.52 37.80
C VAL A 19 45.55 28.48 38.45
N SER A 20 45.55 27.27 37.88
CA SER A 20 46.48 26.13 38.04
C SER A 20 46.46 25.42 39.41
N ILE A 21 46.10 24.13 39.52
CA ILE A 21 46.66 22.91 38.88
C ILE A 21 45.48 21.90 38.78
N GLY A 22 45.08 21.31 37.66
CA GLY A 22 45.82 20.48 36.70
C GLY A 22 44.94 19.25 36.40
N THR A 23 43.92 19.40 35.57
CA THR A 23 42.99 18.33 35.15
C THR A 23 43.46 17.69 33.85
N VAL A 24 43.61 16.36 33.88
CA VAL A 24 43.89 15.50 32.73
C VAL A 24 42.72 15.54 31.74
N GLU A 25 43.00 15.96 30.51
CA GLU A 25 42.09 15.96 29.37
C GLU A 25 41.77 14.51 28.92
N SER A 26 40.58 14.03 29.26
CA SER A 26 39.87 13.00 28.49
C SER A 26 38.79 13.71 27.69
N ARG A 27 39.04 13.93 26.40
CA ARG A 27 38.05 14.42 25.43
C ARG A 27 36.88 13.44 25.31
N ARG A 28 35.83 13.61 26.11
CA ARG A 28 34.48 13.10 25.79
C ARG A 28 33.79 14.15 24.93
N SER A 29 33.85 13.92 23.62
CA SER A 29 32.97 14.54 22.64
C SER A 29 31.52 14.44 23.14
N GLY A 30 30.90 15.61 23.35
CA GLY A 30 29.45 15.71 23.43
C GLY A 30 28.90 15.27 22.09
N LYS A 31 28.33 14.06 22.03
CA LYS A 31 27.49 13.65 20.91
C LYS A 31 26.24 14.52 20.96
N SER A 32 26.26 15.61 20.20
CA SER A 32 25.06 16.14 19.58
C SER A 32 24.34 14.95 18.94
N SER A 33 23.11 14.71 19.37
CA SER A 33 22.24 13.73 18.75
C SER A 33 22.02 14.15 17.30
N SER A 34 22.67 13.44 16.39
CA SER A 34 22.42 13.54 14.96
C SER A 34 20.94 13.30 14.67
N VAL A 35 20.33 14.21 13.92
CA VAL A 35 18.95 14.17 13.42
C VAL A 35 18.75 13.05 12.38
N PHE A 36 19.79 12.26 12.06
CA PHE A 36 19.77 11.21 11.04
C PHE A 36 19.98 9.78 11.57
N SER A 37 19.85 9.55 12.89
CA SER A 37 19.92 8.18 13.43
C SER A 37 18.52 7.52 13.46
N LEU A 38 18.20 6.78 12.40
CA LEU A 38 16.91 6.07 12.23
C LEU A 38 16.76 4.78 13.07
N PHE A 39 17.75 4.41 13.88
CA PHE A 39 17.72 3.16 14.66
C PHE A 39 18.11 3.39 16.12
N ASN A 40 17.32 4.20 16.82
CA ASN A 40 17.43 4.35 18.28
C ASN A 40 16.18 3.78 18.96
N LEU A 41 16.01 2.46 18.87
CA LEU A 41 15.03 1.74 19.68
C LEU A 41 15.49 1.78 21.13
N LYS A 42 14.74 2.49 21.98
CA LYS A 42 14.97 2.49 23.43
C LYS A 42 14.94 1.04 23.94
N GLU A 43 16.03 0.56 24.51
CA GLU A 43 16.20 -0.78 25.13
C GLU A 43 15.24 -1.12 26.29
N LYS A 44 14.17 -0.34 26.51
CA LYS A 44 13.14 -0.61 27.54
C LYS A 44 11.75 -0.89 26.99
N SER A 45 11.53 -0.86 25.67
CA SER A 45 10.29 -1.38 25.08
C SER A 45 10.38 -2.90 25.01
N LYS A 46 9.67 -3.61 25.90
CA LYS A 46 9.47 -5.06 25.69
C LYS A 46 8.56 -5.25 24.49
N PHE A 47 9.18 -5.67 23.39
CA PHE A 47 8.54 -6.05 22.14
C PHE A 47 7.57 -7.21 22.38
N TRP A 48 6.33 -7.08 21.90
CA TRP A 48 5.42 -8.21 21.74
C TRP A 48 5.94 -9.06 20.58
N SER A 49 6.87 -9.97 20.87
CA SER A 49 7.42 -10.91 19.89
C SER A 49 6.42 -12.03 19.55
N GLU A 50 6.65 -12.63 18.38
CA GLU A 50 5.94 -13.77 17.77
C GLU A 50 5.65 -14.94 18.76
N ALA A 51 6.46 -15.08 19.81
CA ALA A 51 6.27 -16.07 20.87
C ALA A 51 5.04 -15.81 21.76
N VAL A 52 4.57 -14.56 21.87
CA VAL A 52 3.38 -14.19 22.66
C VAL A 52 2.08 -14.49 21.91
N ILE A 53 2.16 -14.71 20.58
CA ILE A 53 1.01 -15.07 19.74
C ILE A 53 0.70 -16.58 19.85
N ARG A 54 1.62 -17.39 20.38
CA ARG A 54 1.45 -18.85 20.57
C ARG A 54 1.47 -19.31 22.04
N GLY A 55 1.48 -18.40 23.01
CA GLY A 55 1.48 -18.76 24.43
C GLY A 55 0.10 -19.20 24.93
N ASP A 56 0.06 -20.37 25.58
CA ASP A 56 -1.12 -20.90 26.27
C ASP A 56 -1.63 -19.95 27.38
N PHE A 57 -2.89 -20.18 27.78
CA PHE A 57 -3.82 -19.34 28.55
C PHE A 57 -3.40 -18.81 29.94
N ASP A 58 -2.18 -19.06 30.41
CA ASP A 58 -1.79 -18.72 31.79
C ASP A 58 -0.81 -17.55 31.81
N ASP A 59 -1.31 -16.33 31.95
CA ASP A 59 -0.58 -15.24 32.60
C ASP A 59 -1.52 -14.05 32.82
N PHE A 60 -2.26 -14.07 33.93
CA PHE A 60 -2.62 -12.92 34.80
C PHE A 60 -3.55 -13.46 35.90
N GLU A 61 -3.03 -14.34 36.76
CA GLU A 61 -3.75 -14.70 37.98
C GLU A 61 -3.84 -13.47 38.89
N ALA A 62 -5.08 -13.08 39.25
CA ALA A 62 -5.32 -12.03 40.21
C ALA A 62 -4.65 -12.41 41.55
N SER A 63 -3.79 -11.54 42.08
CA SER A 63 -3.09 -11.81 43.33
C SER A 63 -4.09 -12.01 44.48
N SER A 64 -3.92 -13.10 45.23
CA SER A 64 -4.76 -13.38 46.40
C SER A 64 -4.59 -12.28 47.47
N PRO A 65 -5.65 -11.93 48.23
CA PRO A 65 -5.62 -10.80 49.14
C PRO A 65 -4.76 -11.15 50.35
N SER A 66 -3.50 -10.73 50.32
CA SER A 66 -2.60 -10.82 51.48
C SER A 66 -1.89 -9.48 51.70
N LYS A 67 -1.31 -9.30 52.88
CA LYS A 67 -0.63 -8.06 53.31
C LYS A 67 0.52 -7.62 52.36
N THR A 68 0.94 -8.48 51.43
CA THR A 68 1.89 -8.18 50.35
C THR A 68 1.29 -7.33 49.22
N GLY A 69 -0.04 -7.33 49.02
CA GLY A 69 -0.72 -6.55 47.99
C GLY A 69 -0.61 -5.03 48.20
N VAL A 70 -0.73 -4.55 49.45
CA VAL A 70 -0.55 -3.14 49.79
C VAL A 70 0.87 -2.67 49.50
N TYR A 71 1.87 -3.50 49.85
CA TYR A 71 3.29 -3.20 49.63
C TYR A 71 3.65 -3.21 48.14
N ASN A 72 3.09 -4.14 47.36
CA ASN A 72 3.26 -4.18 45.91
C ASN A 72 2.57 -2.99 45.22
N TYR A 73 1.39 -2.57 45.71
CA TYR A 73 0.66 -1.41 45.21
C TYR A 73 1.41 -0.10 45.46
N THR A 74 1.92 0.12 46.67
CA THR A 74 2.72 1.32 46.97
C THR A 74 4.06 1.33 46.23
N LYS A 75 4.68 0.16 46.00
CA LYS A 75 5.91 0.02 45.22
C LYS A 75 5.72 0.29 43.72
N ALA A 76 4.55 -0.05 43.17
CA ALA A 76 4.25 0.15 41.75
C ALA A 76 4.05 1.64 41.36
N GLY A 77 3.74 2.50 42.35
CA GLY A 77 3.61 3.95 42.19
C GLY A 77 2.29 4.41 41.59
N ASN A 78 1.73 3.66 40.63
CA ASN A 78 0.45 3.92 39.98
C ASN A 78 -0.37 2.62 39.78
N ILE A 79 -1.64 2.80 39.42
CA ILE A 79 -2.60 1.68 39.27
C ILE A 79 -2.25 0.80 38.07
N ALA A 80 -1.89 1.39 36.93
CA ALA A 80 -1.57 0.65 35.71
C ALA A 80 -0.35 -0.27 35.89
N ASN A 81 0.73 0.21 36.51
CA ASN A 81 1.92 -0.59 36.81
C ASN A 81 1.63 -1.69 37.82
N TYR A 82 0.74 -1.46 38.79
CA TYR A 82 0.37 -2.49 39.76
C TYR A 82 -0.37 -3.65 39.08
N LEU A 83 -1.26 -3.33 38.13
CA LEU A 83 -2.02 -4.32 37.36
C LEU A 83 -1.25 -4.88 36.16
N ASN A 84 -0.01 -4.45 35.92
CA ASN A 84 0.77 -4.74 34.71
C ASN A 84 0.03 -4.38 33.40
N LEU A 85 -0.82 -3.36 33.42
CA LEU A 85 -1.45 -2.82 32.22
C LEU A 85 -0.43 -1.95 31.48
N MET A 86 -0.11 -2.30 30.23
CA MET A 86 0.80 -1.53 29.38
C MET A 86 0.08 -0.90 28.17
N GLU A 87 0.50 0.31 27.81
CA GLU A 87 0.03 0.99 26.59
C GLU A 87 0.37 0.14 25.37
N VAL A 88 -0.52 0.14 24.39
CA VAL A 88 -0.36 -0.61 23.15
C VAL A 88 0.34 0.29 22.13
N ASP A 89 1.62 0.00 21.88
CA ASP A 89 2.41 0.71 20.88
C ASP A 89 2.09 0.27 19.45
N SER A 90 2.01 -1.05 19.23
CA SER A 90 1.68 -1.62 17.93
C SER A 90 1.02 -3.00 18.01
N MET A 91 0.23 -3.33 16.99
CA MET A 91 -0.44 -4.62 16.81
C MET A 91 -0.10 -5.19 15.43
N TYR A 92 0.15 -6.50 15.34
CA TYR A 92 0.53 -7.15 14.10
C TYR A 92 -0.58 -8.06 13.58
N LEU A 93 -0.99 -7.84 12.33
CA LEU A 93 -1.92 -8.69 11.59
C LEU A 93 -1.12 -9.63 10.69
N PRO A 94 -1.20 -10.96 10.88
CA PRO A 94 -0.52 -11.91 10.00
C PRO A 94 -1.12 -11.88 8.59
N VAL A 95 -0.26 -11.90 7.58
CA VAL A 95 -0.64 -11.87 6.16
C VAL A 95 0.12 -12.97 5.40
N PRO A 96 -0.53 -14.09 5.03
CA PRO A 96 0.09 -15.15 4.26
C PRO A 96 0.25 -14.78 2.77
N VAL A 97 1.44 -14.96 2.22
CA VAL A 97 1.78 -14.63 0.82
C VAL A 97 2.55 -15.77 0.18
N ASN A 98 2.08 -16.23 -0.97
CA ASN A 98 2.76 -17.20 -1.81
C ASN A 98 3.44 -16.50 -3.00
N PHE A 99 4.75 -16.70 -3.19
CA PHE A 99 5.45 -16.36 -4.42
C PHE A 99 5.64 -17.62 -5.26
N ILE A 100 4.94 -17.72 -6.39
CA ILE A 100 4.88 -18.92 -7.20
C ILE A 100 5.75 -18.74 -8.45
N PHE A 101 6.87 -19.45 -8.51
CA PHE A 101 7.84 -19.38 -9.60
C PHE A 101 7.56 -20.46 -10.66
N MET A 102 7.42 -20.05 -11.92
CA MET A 102 7.21 -20.94 -13.08
C MET A 102 8.30 -20.71 -14.13
N GLY A 103 8.93 -21.77 -14.62
CA GLY A 103 10.01 -21.68 -15.61
C GLY A 103 11.38 -21.28 -15.04
N PHE A 104 11.61 -21.57 -13.74
CA PHE A 104 12.88 -21.34 -13.03
C PHE A 104 13.56 -22.64 -12.58
N ASP A 105 13.11 -23.77 -13.11
CA ASP A 105 13.66 -25.12 -12.91
C ASP A 105 14.72 -25.50 -13.96
N GLY A 106 15.11 -24.56 -14.81
CA GLY A 106 16.01 -24.78 -15.94
C GLY A 106 15.30 -25.23 -17.23
N LYS A 107 13.97 -25.37 -17.22
CA LYS A 107 13.18 -25.72 -18.41
C LYS A 107 12.53 -24.52 -19.08
N GLY A 108 12.44 -23.39 -18.39
CA GLY A 108 11.91 -22.13 -18.91
C GLY A 108 12.89 -21.37 -19.82
N ASN A 109 12.66 -20.06 -19.96
CA ASN A 109 13.48 -19.20 -20.82
C ASN A 109 14.91 -19.04 -20.28
N GLN A 110 15.89 -19.09 -21.20
CA GLN A 110 17.35 -19.06 -20.92
C GLN A 110 17.83 -20.19 -19.98
N GLU A 111 17.07 -21.27 -19.84
CA GLU A 111 17.39 -22.39 -18.95
C GLU A 111 17.74 -21.94 -17.52
N PHE A 112 17.15 -20.82 -17.09
CA PHE A 112 17.52 -20.20 -15.82
C PHE A 112 17.00 -21.00 -14.63
N THR A 113 17.90 -21.35 -13.71
CA THR A 113 17.58 -22.11 -12.49
C THR A 113 17.67 -21.23 -11.25
N LEU A 114 16.58 -21.10 -10.47
CA LEU A 114 16.63 -20.50 -9.13
C LEU A 114 16.89 -21.59 -8.08
N ARG A 115 17.80 -21.30 -7.15
CA ARG A 115 18.13 -22.22 -6.04
C ARG A 115 17.46 -21.75 -4.75
N PRO A 116 17.07 -22.67 -3.85
CA PRO A 116 16.44 -22.31 -2.58
C PRO A 116 17.36 -21.45 -1.69
N GLU A 117 18.65 -21.76 -1.65
CA GLU A 117 19.66 -21.04 -0.85
C GLU A 117 19.74 -19.55 -1.21
N GLU A 118 19.54 -19.21 -2.48
CA GLU A 118 19.58 -17.84 -2.99
C GLU A 118 18.36 -17.05 -2.54
N LEU A 119 17.18 -17.63 -2.71
CA LEU A 119 15.93 -17.00 -2.30
C LEU A 119 15.85 -16.90 -0.78
N GLU A 120 16.29 -17.91 -0.04
CA GLU A 120 16.34 -17.82 1.42
C GLU A 120 17.25 -16.68 1.87
N ARG A 121 18.46 -16.54 1.29
CA ARG A 121 19.40 -15.46 1.63
C ARG A 121 18.82 -14.06 1.42
N TRP A 122 18.05 -13.86 0.34
CA TRP A 122 17.44 -12.58 0.02
C TRP A 122 16.13 -12.36 0.79
N PHE A 123 15.19 -13.29 0.73
CA PHE A 123 13.83 -13.12 1.26
C PHE A 123 13.74 -13.20 2.78
N THR A 124 14.69 -13.86 3.46
CA THR A 124 14.77 -13.75 4.93
C THR A 124 15.12 -12.34 5.41
N LYS A 125 15.75 -11.53 4.56
CA LYS A 125 16.18 -10.16 4.86
C LYS A 125 15.25 -9.08 4.30
N ILE A 126 14.27 -9.45 3.48
CA ILE A 126 13.23 -8.51 3.04
C ILE A 126 12.40 -8.10 4.27
N ASP A 127 11.90 -6.86 4.26
CA ASP A 127 11.01 -6.39 5.32
C ASP A 127 9.72 -7.24 5.32
N HIS A 128 9.51 -7.96 6.42
CA HIS A 128 8.27 -8.75 6.65
C HIS A 128 7.21 -7.95 7.41
N VAL A 129 7.53 -6.72 7.83
CA VAL A 129 6.62 -5.88 8.60
C VAL A 129 6.37 -4.59 7.85
N PHE A 130 5.11 -4.33 7.50
CA PHE A 130 4.71 -3.06 6.90
C PHE A 130 3.70 -2.36 7.78
N ALA A 131 3.92 -1.07 8.03
CA ALA A 131 2.92 -0.28 8.71
C ALA A 131 1.71 -0.04 7.81
N HIS A 132 0.50 -0.17 8.37
CA HIS A 132 -0.67 0.35 7.69
C HIS A 132 -0.58 1.87 7.65
N THR A 133 -0.72 2.44 6.46
CA THR A 133 -0.53 3.88 6.23
C THR A 133 -1.75 4.49 5.57
N ARG A 134 -1.97 5.76 5.89
CA ARG A 134 -3.06 6.58 5.34
C ARG A 134 -2.48 7.71 4.50
N ILE A 135 -3.13 8.06 3.41
CA ILE A 135 -2.79 9.23 2.61
C ILE A 135 -3.79 10.33 2.98
N PRO A 136 -3.32 11.46 3.56
CA PRO A 136 -4.16 12.63 3.83
C PRO A 136 -4.94 13.08 2.61
N GLN A 137 -6.15 13.62 2.83
CA GLN A 137 -6.97 14.12 1.73
C GLN A 137 -6.19 15.16 0.92
N MET A 138 -6.05 14.88 -0.37
CA MET A 138 -5.31 15.71 -1.31
C MET A 138 -6.01 17.07 -1.42
N GLY A 139 -5.38 18.14 -0.92
CA GLY A 139 -5.71 19.51 -1.29
C GLY A 139 -5.42 19.75 -2.78
N GLU A 140 -5.97 20.83 -3.36
CA GLU A 140 -5.96 21.17 -4.80
C GLU A 140 -4.58 21.29 -5.53
N LEU A 141 -3.48 20.82 -4.95
CA LEU A 141 -2.16 20.80 -5.56
C LEU A 141 -1.88 19.45 -6.23
N ILE A 142 -2.57 19.22 -7.36
CA ILE A 142 -2.10 18.29 -8.37
C ILE A 142 -1.84 19.11 -9.63
N THR A 143 -0.59 19.54 -9.79
CA THR A 143 -0.02 19.68 -11.12
C THR A 143 0.86 18.44 -11.33
N ALA A 144 0.90 17.90 -12.55
CA ALA A 144 1.73 16.74 -12.92
C ALA A 144 3.26 16.95 -12.77
N VAL A 145 3.67 18.02 -12.08
CA VAL A 145 5.04 18.49 -11.91
C VAL A 145 5.36 18.79 -10.43
N GLU A 146 4.36 18.98 -9.55
CA GLU A 146 4.60 19.34 -8.16
C GLU A 146 4.32 18.18 -7.20
N ARG A 147 5.33 17.87 -6.38
CA ARG A 147 5.24 16.89 -5.28
C ARG A 147 4.05 17.21 -4.37
N VAL A 148 3.36 16.17 -3.92
CA VAL A 148 2.25 16.26 -2.95
C VAL A 148 2.76 16.84 -1.63
N ILE A 149 2.50 18.13 -1.39
CA ILE A 149 2.80 18.77 -0.10
C ILE A 149 1.61 18.50 0.84
N ILE A 150 1.83 17.64 1.82
CA ILE A 150 0.86 17.38 2.89
C ILE A 150 0.79 18.61 3.80
N ASP A 151 -0.38 19.25 3.88
CA ASP A 151 -0.59 20.39 4.76
C ASP A 151 -0.62 19.93 6.23
N LYS A 152 0.43 20.26 6.99
CA LYS A 152 0.66 19.80 8.37
C LYS A 152 -0.37 20.31 9.41
N LYS A 153 -1.40 21.03 8.97
CA LYS A 153 -2.38 21.72 9.84
C LYS A 153 -3.73 21.02 9.97
N GLN A 154 -3.96 19.91 9.27
CA GLN A 154 -5.23 19.17 9.38
C GLN A 154 -5.22 18.26 10.62
N HIS A 155 -6.31 18.31 11.40
CA HIS A 155 -6.54 17.36 12.48
C HIS A 155 -7.01 16.04 11.87
N HIS A 156 -6.11 15.06 11.80
CA HIS A 156 -6.43 13.73 11.30
C HIS A 156 -7.23 12.93 12.34
N HIS A 157 -8.23 12.15 11.89
CA HIS A 157 -8.99 11.27 12.79
C HIS A 157 -8.10 10.14 13.33
N PHE A 158 -7.25 9.57 12.47
CA PHE A 158 -6.24 8.58 12.81
C PHE A 158 -4.82 9.08 12.49
N PRO A 159 -3.79 8.56 13.16
CA PRO A 159 -2.42 8.83 12.73
C PRO A 159 -2.20 8.31 11.30
N VAL A 160 -1.37 9.05 10.54
CA VAL A 160 -0.96 8.69 9.17
C VAL A 160 -0.32 7.30 9.14
N ILE A 161 0.44 6.96 10.17
CA ILE A 161 0.99 5.63 10.42
C ILE A 161 0.14 5.00 11.52
N SER A 162 -0.55 3.90 11.22
CA SER A 162 -1.41 3.22 12.18
C SER A 162 -0.59 2.54 13.28
N HIS A 163 -1.22 2.30 14.43
CA HIS A 163 -0.69 1.35 15.42
C HIS A 163 -0.73 -0.10 14.90
N VAL A 164 -1.54 -0.37 13.87
CA VAL A 164 -1.65 -1.70 13.24
C VAL A 164 -0.64 -1.85 12.10
N ASN A 165 0.16 -2.91 12.17
CA ASN A 165 1.15 -3.33 11.18
C ASN A 165 0.75 -4.67 10.58
N TYR A 166 1.13 -4.91 9.32
CA TYR A 166 1.04 -6.21 8.66
C TYR A 166 2.32 -6.99 8.91
N ASN A 167 2.20 -8.26 9.29
CA ASN A 167 3.30 -9.20 9.44
C ASN A 167 3.18 -10.29 8.35
N PHE A 168 4.01 -10.20 7.34
CA PHE A 168 4.00 -11.09 6.20
C PHE A 168 4.72 -12.39 6.50
N SER A 169 4.08 -13.50 6.13
CA SER A 169 4.73 -14.80 6.06
C SER A 169 4.86 -15.17 4.60
N VAL A 170 6.09 -15.29 4.11
CA VAL A 170 6.38 -15.55 2.70
C VAL A 170 6.63 -17.03 2.47
N HIS A 171 5.86 -17.64 1.57
CA HIS A 171 6.06 -18.99 1.10
C HIS A 171 6.37 -18.98 -0.40
N ALA A 172 7.61 -19.30 -0.75
CA ALA A 172 8.01 -19.41 -2.13
C ALA A 172 7.81 -20.85 -2.64
N ILE A 173 7.10 -20.98 -3.75
CA ILE A 173 6.71 -22.26 -4.35
C ILE A 173 7.29 -22.32 -5.75
N GLN A 174 8.13 -23.31 -6.02
CA GLN A 174 8.62 -23.59 -7.38
C GLN A 174 7.73 -24.64 -8.04
N MET A 175 7.13 -24.25 -9.16
CA MET A 175 6.32 -25.13 -9.99
C MET A 175 7.20 -25.93 -10.95
N GLY A 176 6.84 -27.19 -11.18
CA GLY A 176 7.55 -28.07 -12.11
C GLY A 176 7.19 -27.86 -13.59
N GLU A 177 8.00 -28.46 -14.47
CA GLU A 177 7.93 -28.37 -15.94
C GLU A 177 6.51 -28.52 -16.50
N LYS A 178 5.73 -29.50 -16.01
CA LYS A 178 4.35 -29.74 -16.48
C LYS A 178 3.48 -28.49 -16.39
N VAL A 179 3.52 -27.78 -15.26
CA VAL A 179 2.73 -26.55 -15.11
C VAL A 179 3.22 -25.49 -16.08
N THR A 180 4.54 -25.29 -16.19
CA THR A 180 5.13 -24.33 -17.13
C THR A 180 4.73 -24.61 -18.58
N THR A 181 4.72 -25.87 -19.02
CA THR A 181 4.31 -26.22 -20.40
C THR A 181 2.84 -25.91 -20.70
N VAL A 182 1.95 -25.99 -19.70
CA VAL A 182 0.53 -25.61 -19.87
C VAL A 182 0.42 -24.11 -20.13
N PHE A 183 1.15 -23.29 -19.37
CA PHE A 183 1.13 -21.83 -19.55
C PHE A 183 1.81 -21.41 -20.87
N GLU A 184 2.93 -22.02 -21.25
CA GLU A 184 3.56 -21.82 -22.57
C GLU A 184 2.58 -22.13 -23.71
N ARG A 185 1.88 -23.26 -23.63
CA ARG A 185 0.87 -23.64 -24.63
C ARG A 185 -0.33 -22.70 -24.60
N ALA A 186 -0.79 -22.29 -23.42
CA ALA A 186 -1.91 -21.37 -23.27
C ALA A 186 -1.59 -20.02 -23.92
N ILE A 187 -0.41 -19.46 -23.69
CA ILE A 187 0.06 -18.24 -24.35
C ILE A 187 -0.02 -18.40 -25.86
N ASN A 188 0.49 -19.50 -26.42
CA ASN A 188 0.48 -19.73 -27.86
C ASN A 188 -0.93 -19.92 -28.45
N VAL A 189 -1.82 -20.64 -27.75
CA VAL A 189 -3.19 -20.92 -28.22
C VAL A 189 -4.12 -19.71 -28.07
N LEU A 190 -3.91 -18.89 -27.04
CA LEU A 190 -4.75 -17.73 -26.72
C LEU A 190 -4.20 -16.42 -27.32
N ALA A 191 -3.02 -16.45 -27.92
CA ALA A 191 -2.43 -15.31 -28.61
C ALA A 191 -3.11 -15.04 -29.96
N ARG A 192 -3.29 -13.76 -30.28
CA ARG A 192 -3.75 -13.25 -31.59
C ARG A 192 -2.92 -12.04 -31.99
N LYS A 193 -2.74 -11.82 -33.30
CA LYS A 193 -2.12 -10.59 -33.80
C LYS A 193 -2.94 -9.37 -33.35
N ASP A 194 -2.27 -8.38 -32.79
CA ASP A 194 -2.90 -7.13 -32.31
C ASP A 194 -3.44 -6.31 -33.49
N ASP A 195 -2.62 -6.14 -34.54
CA ASP A 195 -3.02 -5.53 -35.80
C ASP A 195 -3.22 -6.60 -36.89
N VAL A 196 -4.47 -6.75 -37.33
CA VAL A 196 -4.87 -7.71 -38.38
C VAL A 196 -4.76 -7.07 -39.78
N SER A 197 -4.61 -5.74 -39.86
CA SER A 197 -4.66 -4.96 -41.11
C SER A 197 -3.29 -4.65 -41.73
N GLY A 198 -2.20 -4.82 -40.97
CA GLY A 198 -0.85 -4.52 -41.43
C GLY A 198 -0.17 -5.68 -42.16
N ASP A 199 0.29 -5.45 -43.40
CA ASP A 199 1.19 -6.32 -44.19
C ASP A 199 2.64 -6.38 -43.62
N ARG A 200 2.84 -6.03 -42.33
CA ARG A 200 4.18 -6.02 -41.73
C ARG A 200 4.66 -7.46 -41.48
N ASN A 201 5.93 -7.72 -41.80
CA ASN A 201 6.61 -9.00 -41.56
C ASN A 201 6.31 -9.53 -40.14
N ASP A 202 6.07 -10.84 -40.02
CA ASP A 202 5.68 -11.52 -38.77
C ASP A 202 6.61 -11.23 -37.59
N THR A 203 7.87 -10.88 -37.84
CA THR A 203 8.93 -10.65 -36.84
C THR A 203 8.73 -9.41 -35.96
N ASP A 204 8.00 -8.39 -36.43
CA ASP A 204 7.74 -7.14 -35.68
C ASP A 204 6.29 -7.02 -35.18
N SER A 205 5.47 -8.05 -35.42
CA SER A 205 4.07 -8.04 -35.00
C SER A 205 3.92 -8.26 -33.50
N VAL A 206 3.16 -7.39 -32.84
CA VAL A 206 2.81 -7.53 -31.41
C VAL A 206 1.58 -8.42 -31.30
N TRP A 207 1.61 -9.35 -30.35
CA TRP A 207 0.53 -10.29 -30.08
C TRP A 207 -0.20 -9.95 -28.79
N GLN A 208 -1.52 -10.04 -28.82
CA GLN A 208 -2.37 -9.94 -27.64
C GLN A 208 -2.73 -11.35 -27.15
N VAL A 209 -2.54 -11.61 -25.86
CA VAL A 209 -3.05 -12.78 -25.14
C VAL A 209 -4.32 -12.40 -24.39
N ASP A 210 -5.33 -13.26 -24.46
CA ASP A 210 -6.61 -13.09 -23.78
C ASP A 210 -6.47 -13.31 -22.26
N ALA A 211 -6.48 -12.21 -21.49
CA ALA A 211 -6.28 -12.25 -20.05
C ALA A 211 -7.43 -12.92 -19.28
N ASP A 212 -8.67 -12.85 -19.81
CA ASP A 212 -9.83 -13.46 -19.16
C ASP A 212 -9.79 -14.99 -19.29
N MET A 213 -9.25 -15.53 -20.38
CA MET A 213 -9.02 -16.97 -20.53
C MET A 213 -7.87 -17.46 -19.63
N MET A 214 -6.83 -16.65 -19.47
CA MET A 214 -5.74 -16.92 -18.53
C MET A 214 -6.25 -16.90 -17.08
N ASP A 215 -7.20 -16.02 -16.75
CA ASP A 215 -7.83 -15.93 -15.42
C ASP A 215 -8.44 -17.29 -15.00
N VAL A 216 -9.12 -17.97 -15.92
CA VAL A 216 -9.65 -19.32 -15.68
C VAL A 216 -8.56 -20.34 -15.36
N LEU A 217 -7.42 -20.31 -16.07
CA LEU A 217 -6.30 -21.23 -15.82
C LEU A 217 -5.65 -20.98 -14.46
N PHE A 218 -5.37 -19.72 -14.12
CA PHE A 218 -4.80 -19.37 -12.81
C PHE A 218 -5.73 -19.74 -11.66
N THR A 219 -7.03 -19.39 -11.75
CA THR A 219 -8.00 -19.76 -10.72
C THR A 219 -8.11 -21.27 -10.58
N SER A 220 -8.13 -22.04 -11.69
CA SER A 220 -8.17 -23.51 -11.61
C SER A 220 -6.96 -24.11 -10.90
N LEU A 221 -5.76 -23.54 -11.08
CA LEU A 221 -4.55 -24.02 -10.42
C LEU A 221 -4.56 -23.70 -8.91
N VAL A 222 -4.99 -22.49 -8.55
CA VAL A 222 -5.12 -22.05 -7.15
C VAL A 222 -6.13 -22.93 -6.40
N GLU A 223 -7.28 -23.22 -7.01
CA GLU A 223 -8.33 -24.08 -6.42
C GLU A 223 -7.89 -25.55 -6.31
N TYR A 224 -7.24 -26.09 -7.36
CA TYR A 224 -6.75 -27.48 -7.38
C TYR A 224 -5.70 -27.73 -6.28
N LEU A 225 -4.78 -26.79 -6.07
CA LEU A 225 -3.72 -26.85 -5.05
C LEU A 225 -4.15 -26.31 -3.67
N GLN A 226 -5.38 -25.80 -3.53
CA GLN A 226 -5.92 -25.16 -2.31
C GLN A 226 -5.08 -24.00 -1.78
N LEU A 227 -4.64 -23.11 -2.67
CA LEU A 227 -3.82 -21.94 -2.31
C LEU A 227 -4.67 -20.68 -2.00
N GLU A 228 -5.97 -20.85 -1.76
CA GLU A 228 -6.94 -19.76 -1.52
C GLU A 228 -6.73 -19.03 -0.17
N ASP A 229 -6.09 -19.70 0.78
CA ASP A 229 -5.81 -19.21 2.14
C ASP A 229 -4.59 -18.26 2.20
N ALA A 230 -4.04 -17.86 1.05
CA ALA A 230 -2.93 -16.93 0.93
C ALA A 230 -3.10 -16.01 -0.29
N TYR A 231 -2.33 -14.92 -0.31
CA TYR A 231 -2.21 -14.05 -1.49
C TYR A 231 -1.14 -14.61 -2.44
N ASN A 232 -1.53 -14.93 -3.68
CA ASN A 232 -0.65 -15.60 -4.63
C ASN A 232 -0.08 -14.60 -5.67
N ILE A 233 1.24 -14.51 -5.79
CA ILE A 233 1.89 -13.75 -6.86
C ILE A 233 2.67 -14.74 -7.71
N PHE A 234 2.26 -14.90 -8.97
CA PHE A 234 2.90 -15.76 -9.95
C PHE A 234 4.01 -15.00 -10.69
N ILE A 235 5.19 -15.60 -10.78
CA ILE A 235 6.33 -15.09 -11.54
C ILE A 235 6.59 -16.07 -12.67
N LEU A 236 6.35 -15.62 -13.90
CA LEU A 236 6.45 -16.45 -15.10
C LEU A 236 7.75 -16.16 -15.84
N ASN A 237 8.48 -17.22 -16.18
CA ASN A 237 9.60 -17.21 -17.13
C ASN A 237 9.42 -18.30 -18.20
N PRO A 238 8.31 -18.31 -18.96
CA PRO A 238 8.02 -19.32 -19.96
C PRO A 238 8.98 -19.22 -21.14
N ARG A 239 9.24 -20.33 -21.83
CA ARG A 239 10.07 -20.35 -23.04
C ARG A 239 9.40 -19.57 -24.16
N ARG A 240 10.18 -18.72 -24.85
CA ARG A 240 9.68 -17.96 -26.00
C ARG A 240 9.50 -18.86 -27.21
N ASP A 241 8.32 -18.81 -27.83
CA ASP A 241 8.12 -19.37 -29.17
C ASP A 241 8.71 -18.41 -30.22
N SER A 242 9.54 -18.96 -31.13
CA SER A 242 10.06 -18.27 -32.31
C SER A 242 9.02 -17.54 -33.16
N ARG A 243 7.75 -17.98 -33.12
CA ARG A 243 6.63 -17.38 -33.87
C ARG A 243 6.11 -16.08 -33.26
N ILE A 244 6.24 -15.92 -31.94
CA ILE A 244 5.67 -14.81 -31.18
C ILE A 244 6.84 -14.01 -30.60
N ALA A 245 7.32 -13.03 -31.35
CA ALA A 245 8.46 -12.22 -30.94
C ALA A 245 8.15 -11.31 -29.75
N LYS A 246 6.93 -10.74 -29.69
CA LYS A 246 6.46 -9.85 -28.63
C LYS A 246 4.99 -10.09 -28.34
N TYR A 247 4.64 -10.29 -27.08
CA TYR A 247 3.24 -10.44 -26.65
C TYR A 247 2.94 -9.71 -25.34
N GLY A 248 1.66 -9.44 -25.10
CA GLY A 248 1.14 -8.87 -23.86
C GLY A 248 -0.31 -9.24 -23.60
N TYR A 249 -0.78 -8.99 -22.38
CA TYR A 249 -2.10 -9.36 -21.89
C TYR A 249 -3.06 -8.15 -21.97
N ARG A 250 -4.34 -8.41 -22.29
CA ARG A 250 -5.40 -7.39 -22.35
C ARG A 250 -6.76 -8.00 -22.02
N CYS A 251 -7.64 -7.20 -21.39
CA CYS A 251 -9.02 -7.57 -21.06
C CYS A 251 -9.88 -7.65 -22.34
N ASP A 252 -10.80 -8.61 -22.46
CA ASP A 252 -11.75 -8.71 -23.59
C ASP A 252 -13.20 -8.59 -23.09
N LYS A 253 -13.42 -7.78 -22.04
CA LYS A 253 -14.63 -7.84 -21.20
C LYS A 253 -15.90 -7.26 -21.79
N ASP A 254 -15.82 -6.36 -22.77
CA ASP A 254 -17.05 -5.89 -23.41
C ASP A 254 -17.69 -6.98 -24.27
N LEU A 255 -16.90 -7.99 -24.65
CA LEU A 255 -17.31 -9.17 -25.40
C LEU A 255 -17.74 -10.32 -24.48
N GLN A 256 -16.89 -10.77 -23.55
CA GLN A 256 -17.04 -12.12 -22.98
C GLN A 256 -18.08 -12.24 -21.87
N SER A 257 -18.19 -11.25 -20.98
CA SER A 257 -19.13 -11.29 -19.85
C SER A 257 -20.61 -11.38 -20.30
N LYS A 258 -20.91 -10.89 -21.50
CA LYS A 258 -22.25 -10.92 -22.10
C LYS A 258 -22.47 -12.13 -23.02
N ILE A 259 -21.40 -12.79 -23.50
CA ILE A 259 -21.48 -14.02 -24.31
C ILE A 259 -21.64 -15.28 -23.44
N LEU A 260 -21.29 -15.27 -22.15
CA LEU A 260 -21.43 -16.45 -21.27
C LEU A 260 -22.87 -17.00 -21.15
N GLN A 261 -23.90 -16.28 -21.64
CA GLN A 261 -25.28 -16.77 -21.73
C GLN A 261 -25.67 -17.43 -23.07
N ALA A 262 -24.76 -17.44 -24.05
CA ALA A 262 -24.92 -18.11 -25.34
C ALA A 262 -23.98 -19.32 -25.43
N GLY A 263 -24.52 -20.50 -25.76
CA GLY A 263 -23.77 -21.75 -25.79
C GLY A 263 -22.64 -21.77 -26.83
N ASN A 264 -21.61 -22.58 -26.54
CA ASN A 264 -20.41 -22.86 -27.33
C ASN A 264 -19.42 -21.70 -27.56
N THR A 265 -18.92 -21.08 -26.48
CA THR A 265 -17.69 -20.29 -26.52
C THR A 265 -16.47 -21.04 -25.99
N PRO A 266 -15.25 -20.73 -26.47
CA PRO A 266 -14.02 -21.36 -26.00
C PRO A 266 -13.79 -21.17 -24.49
N GLY A 267 -14.21 -20.06 -23.89
CA GLY A 267 -14.17 -19.86 -22.43
C GLY A 267 -15.16 -20.73 -21.66
N ASN A 268 -16.36 -20.96 -22.21
CA ASN A 268 -17.29 -21.95 -21.67
C ASN A 268 -16.75 -23.38 -21.84
N VAL A 269 -16.06 -23.71 -22.93
CA VAL A 269 -15.45 -25.04 -23.12
C VAL A 269 -14.28 -25.26 -22.14
N LEU A 270 -13.43 -24.24 -21.96
CA LEU A 270 -12.33 -24.26 -21.00
C LEU A 270 -12.88 -24.38 -19.57
N GLY A 271 -13.82 -23.51 -19.18
CA GLY A 271 -14.46 -23.53 -17.86
C GLY A 271 -15.27 -24.80 -17.58
N MET A 272 -16.05 -25.32 -18.53
CA MET A 272 -16.84 -26.56 -18.34
C MET A 272 -15.95 -27.79 -18.18
N LYS A 273 -14.80 -27.86 -18.88
CA LYS A 273 -13.86 -28.97 -18.70
C LYS A 273 -13.05 -28.84 -17.41
N LEU A 274 -12.66 -27.63 -17.04
CA LEU A 274 -11.96 -27.38 -15.79
C LEU A 274 -12.87 -27.55 -14.57
N ALA A 275 -14.19 -27.38 -14.70
CA ALA A 275 -15.15 -27.73 -13.66
C ALA A 275 -15.13 -29.23 -13.27
N ALA A 276 -14.53 -30.11 -14.10
CA ALA A 276 -14.27 -31.49 -13.70
C ALA A 276 -13.26 -31.60 -12.54
N LEU A 277 -12.43 -30.58 -12.33
CA LEU A 277 -11.46 -30.47 -11.24
C LEU A 277 -12.11 -30.10 -9.90
N ASP A 278 -13.35 -29.61 -9.87
CA ASP A 278 -14.02 -29.22 -8.62
C ASP A 278 -14.09 -30.38 -7.60
N ASN A 279 -14.11 -31.61 -8.10
CA ASN A 279 -14.16 -32.85 -7.31
C ASN A 279 -12.78 -33.43 -6.98
N ILE A 280 -11.70 -32.91 -7.58
CA ILE A 280 -10.33 -33.42 -7.45
C ILE A 280 -9.46 -32.30 -6.89
N LYS A 281 -9.20 -32.36 -5.58
CA LYS A 281 -8.35 -31.38 -4.90
C LYS A 281 -7.13 -32.09 -4.34
N LYS A 282 -5.94 -31.54 -4.62
CA LYS A 282 -4.67 -32.06 -4.12
C LYS A 282 -3.92 -30.93 -3.41
N PRO A 283 -4.21 -30.70 -2.12
CA PRO A 283 -3.61 -29.58 -1.38
C PRO A 283 -2.09 -29.71 -1.35
N LEU A 284 -1.39 -28.64 -1.70
CA LEU A 284 0.08 -28.59 -1.61
C LEU A 284 0.53 -28.58 -0.14
N TYR A 285 -0.27 -27.97 0.74
CA TYR A 285 -0.06 -27.97 2.19
C TYR A 285 -1.40 -27.88 2.92
N GLY A 286 -1.47 -28.38 4.15
CA GLY A 286 -2.69 -28.34 4.96
C GLY A 286 -3.00 -26.96 5.57
N LYS A 287 -1.97 -26.18 5.91
CA LYS A 287 -2.07 -24.78 6.34
C LYS A 287 -0.80 -24.04 5.92
N HIS A 288 -0.93 -22.76 5.58
CA HIS A 288 0.21 -21.91 5.27
C HIS A 288 1.26 -22.00 6.39
N PRO A 289 2.57 -22.12 6.08
CA PRO A 289 3.62 -22.34 7.08
C PRO A 289 3.72 -21.28 8.19
N MET A 290 3.28 -20.05 7.92
CA MET A 290 3.29 -18.91 8.86
C MET A 290 4.69 -18.66 9.48
N VAL A 291 5.74 -18.83 8.67
CA VAL A 291 7.12 -18.46 9.00
C VAL A 291 7.57 -17.32 8.09
N LYS A 292 8.64 -16.62 8.46
CA LYS A 292 9.19 -15.51 7.64
C LYS A 292 9.48 -15.94 6.20
N PHE A 293 10.09 -17.11 6.02
CA PHE A 293 10.34 -17.69 4.71
C PHE A 293 10.18 -19.21 4.76
N ALA A 294 9.44 -19.75 3.80
CA ALA A 294 9.36 -21.17 3.52
C ALA A 294 9.57 -21.41 2.03
N TRP A 295 10.12 -22.58 1.68
CA TRP A 295 10.31 -23.00 0.30
C TRP A 295 9.68 -24.37 0.05
N THR A 296 9.00 -24.53 -1.08
CA THR A 296 8.45 -25.82 -1.51
C THR A 296 8.62 -26.00 -3.01
N VAL A 297 9.06 -27.17 -3.44
CA VAL A 297 9.13 -27.56 -4.84
C VAL A 297 7.99 -28.54 -5.11
N THR A 298 7.17 -28.29 -6.11
CA THR A 298 6.09 -29.22 -6.49
C THR A 298 6.66 -30.45 -7.18
N GLU A 299 6.26 -31.64 -6.78
CA GLU A 299 6.60 -32.84 -7.53
C GLU A 299 5.70 -33.00 -8.76
N GLU A 300 6.18 -33.69 -9.78
CA GLU A 300 5.36 -33.94 -10.97
C GLU A 300 4.05 -34.65 -10.60
N ALA A 301 4.09 -35.61 -9.66
CA ALA A 301 2.94 -36.36 -9.19
C ALA A 301 1.81 -35.47 -8.63
N ASP A 302 2.13 -34.25 -8.19
CA ASP A 302 1.15 -33.31 -7.64
C ASP A 302 0.33 -32.63 -8.72
N THR A 303 0.91 -32.46 -9.91
CA THR A 303 0.34 -31.62 -10.97
C THR A 303 -0.06 -32.38 -12.22
N VAL A 304 0.25 -33.69 -12.35
CA VAL A 304 -0.04 -34.48 -13.57
C VAL A 304 -1.52 -34.47 -13.96
N GLU A 305 -2.43 -34.63 -13.01
CA GLU A 305 -3.86 -34.73 -13.29
C GLU A 305 -4.42 -33.40 -13.81
N TRP A 306 -4.12 -32.30 -13.10
CA TRP A 306 -4.42 -30.94 -13.55
C TRP A 306 -3.82 -30.64 -14.93
N HIS A 307 -2.54 -30.97 -15.13
CA HIS A 307 -1.85 -30.80 -16.41
C HIS A 307 -2.58 -31.49 -17.57
N ASN A 308 -2.96 -32.76 -17.40
CA ASN A 308 -3.60 -33.53 -18.46
C ASN A 308 -4.98 -32.96 -18.83
N ILE A 309 -5.75 -32.52 -17.83
CA ILE A 309 -7.08 -31.91 -18.04
C ILE A 309 -6.93 -30.56 -18.75
N CYS A 310 -5.99 -29.72 -18.30
CA CYS A 310 -5.72 -28.41 -18.93
C CYS A 310 -5.23 -28.56 -20.38
N LEU A 311 -4.34 -29.51 -20.65
CA LEU A 311 -3.87 -29.77 -22.01
C LEU A 311 -4.99 -30.24 -22.93
N ASP A 312 -5.87 -31.15 -22.50
CA ASP A 312 -7.03 -31.54 -23.30
C ASP A 312 -7.95 -30.34 -23.53
N ALA A 313 -8.23 -29.52 -22.52
CA ALA A 313 -9.06 -28.33 -22.68
C ALA A 313 -8.47 -27.36 -23.72
N LEU A 314 -7.15 -27.07 -23.63
CA LEU A 314 -6.45 -26.21 -24.59
C LEU A 314 -6.43 -26.80 -26.01
N MET A 315 -6.24 -28.11 -26.17
CA MET A 315 -6.34 -28.77 -27.49
C MET A 315 -7.72 -28.60 -28.13
N ASN A 316 -8.79 -28.59 -27.32
CA ASN A 316 -10.14 -28.38 -27.85
C ASN A 316 -10.39 -26.92 -28.22
N VAL A 317 -9.84 -25.98 -27.46
CA VAL A 317 -9.85 -24.55 -27.84
C VAL A 317 -9.08 -24.35 -29.14
N GLU A 318 -7.90 -24.96 -29.28
CA GLU A 318 -7.09 -24.91 -30.50
C GLU A 318 -7.87 -25.46 -31.72
N LYS A 319 -8.56 -26.60 -31.57
CA LYS A 319 -9.42 -27.17 -32.63
C LYS A 319 -10.56 -26.24 -33.07
N LEU A 320 -11.08 -25.38 -32.18
CA LEU A 320 -12.13 -24.42 -32.55
C LEU A 320 -11.61 -23.33 -33.50
N TYR A 321 -10.32 -23.02 -33.41
CA TYR A 321 -9.65 -21.97 -34.19
C TYR A 321 -8.81 -22.51 -35.36
N GLN A 322 -8.50 -23.81 -35.37
CA GLN A 322 -7.67 -24.43 -36.39
C GLN A 322 -8.25 -24.24 -37.80
N GLY A 323 -7.45 -23.67 -38.70
CA GLY A 323 -7.81 -23.42 -40.10
C GLY A 323 -8.63 -22.16 -40.37
N LYS A 324 -8.93 -21.34 -39.34
CA LYS A 324 -9.63 -20.06 -39.49
C LYS A 324 -8.65 -18.89 -39.47
N THR A 325 -8.86 -17.90 -40.33
CA THR A 325 -8.09 -16.65 -40.27
C THR A 325 -8.50 -15.81 -39.05
N THR A 326 -7.63 -14.92 -38.54
CA THR A 326 -7.97 -14.03 -37.42
C THR A 326 -9.22 -13.20 -37.71
N ALA A 327 -9.41 -12.78 -38.97
CA ALA A 327 -10.60 -12.08 -39.43
C ALA A 327 -11.87 -12.95 -39.33
N GLU A 328 -11.82 -14.23 -39.71
CA GLU A 328 -12.94 -15.16 -39.55
C GLU A 328 -13.26 -15.43 -38.07
N ILE A 329 -12.25 -15.47 -37.20
CA ILE A 329 -12.45 -15.62 -35.75
C ILE A 329 -13.21 -14.40 -35.21
N ILE A 330 -12.80 -13.19 -35.60
CA ILE A 330 -13.47 -11.95 -35.22
C ILE A 330 -14.91 -11.94 -35.77
N GLN A 331 -15.11 -12.27 -37.04
CA GLN A 331 -16.45 -12.34 -37.65
C GLN A 331 -17.37 -13.34 -36.94
N ASN A 332 -16.84 -14.50 -36.55
CA ASN A 332 -17.60 -15.49 -35.79
C ASN A 332 -17.97 -14.97 -34.38
N LYS A 333 -17.03 -14.32 -33.68
CA LYS A 333 -17.31 -13.69 -32.37
C LYS A 333 -18.37 -12.59 -32.49
N VAL A 334 -18.27 -11.72 -33.50
CA VAL A 334 -19.25 -10.66 -33.77
C VAL A 334 -20.62 -11.24 -34.13
N SER A 335 -20.66 -12.29 -34.94
CA SER A 335 -21.91 -12.98 -35.30
C SER A 335 -22.57 -13.64 -34.08
N GLN A 336 -21.77 -14.23 -33.17
CA GLN A 336 -22.26 -14.77 -31.91
C GLN A 336 -22.83 -13.68 -30.99
N LEU A 337 -22.19 -12.51 -30.93
CA LEU A 337 -22.69 -11.35 -30.17
C LEU A 337 -24.04 -10.86 -30.67
N LEU A 338 -24.19 -10.74 -31.99
CA LEU A 338 -25.44 -10.30 -32.62
C LEU A 338 -26.59 -11.30 -32.44
N ASN A 339 -26.26 -12.59 -32.28
CA ASN A 339 -27.22 -13.67 -32.04
C ASN A 339 -27.44 -13.97 -30.55
N GLY A 340 -26.79 -13.24 -29.64
CA GLY A 340 -26.94 -13.40 -28.19
C GLY A 340 -28.33 -13.00 -27.67
N LYS A 341 -28.68 -13.46 -26.46
CA LYS A 341 -30.01 -13.27 -25.84
C LYS A 341 -30.29 -11.83 -25.37
N ASN A 342 -29.32 -10.92 -25.41
CA ASN A 342 -29.45 -9.56 -24.89
C ASN A 342 -29.89 -8.58 -26.00
N GLU A 343 -31.20 -8.40 -26.15
CA GLU A 343 -31.82 -7.55 -27.19
C GLU A 343 -31.36 -6.08 -27.13
N ASP A 344 -31.07 -5.52 -25.95
CA ASP A 344 -30.63 -4.12 -25.79
C ASP A 344 -29.23 -3.89 -26.41
N MET A 345 -28.32 -4.85 -26.22
CA MET A 345 -26.96 -4.80 -26.76
C MET A 345 -26.94 -5.11 -28.26
N LYS A 346 -27.79 -6.03 -28.70
CA LYS A 346 -27.99 -6.31 -30.12
C LYS A 346 -28.46 -5.06 -30.85
N LEU A 347 -29.37 -4.29 -30.27
CA LEU A 347 -29.81 -3.00 -30.82
C LEU A 347 -28.68 -1.95 -30.85
N LEU A 348 -27.87 -1.86 -29.80
CA LEU A 348 -26.70 -0.96 -29.72
C LEU A 348 -25.61 -1.32 -30.73
N LEU A 349 -25.10 -2.56 -30.69
CA LEU A 349 -24.10 -3.05 -31.63
C LEU A 349 -24.60 -3.00 -33.07
N GLN A 350 -25.86 -3.35 -33.33
CA GLN A 350 -26.43 -3.25 -34.67
C GLN A 350 -26.58 -1.80 -35.13
N LYS A 351 -26.84 -0.85 -34.22
CA LYS A 351 -26.86 0.58 -34.52
C LYS A 351 -25.45 1.09 -34.83
N ASP A 352 -24.46 0.73 -34.02
CA ASP A 352 -23.06 1.16 -34.15
C ASP A 352 -22.40 0.55 -35.41
N LEU A 353 -22.63 -0.74 -35.67
CA LEU A 353 -22.19 -1.42 -36.89
C LEU A 353 -22.86 -0.85 -38.15
N LYS A 354 -24.11 -0.36 -38.06
CA LYS A 354 -24.82 0.28 -39.18
C LYS A 354 -24.42 1.74 -39.38
N SER A 355 -24.06 2.46 -38.31
CA SER A 355 -23.58 3.84 -38.40
C SER A 355 -22.12 3.92 -38.87
N GLY A 356 -21.34 2.85 -38.66
CA GLY A 356 -19.90 2.84 -38.95
C GLY A 356 -19.09 3.75 -38.01
N ASP A 357 -19.71 4.24 -36.93
CA ASP A 357 -19.11 5.17 -35.98
C ASP A 357 -18.46 4.38 -34.83
N PHE A 358 -17.25 3.87 -35.08
CA PHE A 358 -16.47 3.12 -34.09
C PHE A 358 -15.57 4.02 -33.22
N ASN A 359 -15.76 5.34 -33.30
CA ASN A 359 -14.95 6.30 -32.53
C ASN A 359 -15.07 6.13 -31.01
N ASP A 360 -16.13 5.45 -30.54
CA ASP A 360 -16.36 5.14 -29.12
C ASP A 360 -15.55 3.93 -28.62
N TYR A 361 -14.88 3.17 -29.49
CA TYR A 361 -14.09 1.99 -29.11
C TYR A 361 -12.60 2.25 -29.30
N HIS A 362 -11.87 2.28 -28.19
CA HIS A 362 -10.42 2.44 -28.18
C HIS A 362 -9.73 1.15 -27.73
N GLU A 363 -8.58 0.87 -28.33
CA GLU A 363 -7.75 -0.25 -27.91
C GLU A 363 -7.31 -0.08 -26.45
N GLU A 364 -7.44 -1.14 -25.65
CA GLU A 364 -6.91 -1.16 -24.30
C GLU A 364 -5.39 -1.40 -24.32
N CYS A 365 -4.73 -1.08 -23.22
CA CYS A 365 -3.29 -1.20 -23.09
C CYS A 365 -2.85 -2.67 -22.95
N LEU A 366 -1.77 -3.06 -23.65
CA LEU A 366 -1.12 -4.35 -23.42
C LEU A 366 -0.21 -4.26 -22.20
N THR A 367 -0.28 -5.26 -21.33
CA THR A 367 0.51 -5.31 -20.09
C THR A 367 1.27 -6.62 -19.95
N ASP A 368 2.32 -6.62 -19.13
CA ASP A 368 3.09 -7.80 -18.73
C ASP A 368 2.88 -8.19 -17.25
N THR A 369 2.17 -7.33 -16.51
CA THR A 369 1.63 -7.62 -15.17
C THR A 369 0.11 -7.64 -15.22
N TRP A 370 -0.51 -8.38 -14.29
CA TRP A 370 -1.96 -8.49 -14.21
C TRP A 370 -2.46 -8.80 -12.81
N ILE A 371 -3.63 -8.24 -12.47
CA ILE A 371 -4.37 -8.55 -11.25
C ILE A 371 -5.59 -9.38 -11.64
N GLY A 372 -5.64 -10.62 -11.17
CA GLY A 372 -6.74 -11.54 -11.39
C GLY A 372 -8.00 -11.16 -10.61
N LYS A 373 -9.09 -11.87 -10.88
CA LYS A 373 -10.35 -11.68 -10.15
C LYS A 373 -10.25 -12.12 -8.69
N ASP A 374 -9.51 -13.20 -8.42
CA ASP A 374 -9.35 -13.79 -7.09
C ASP A 374 -8.08 -13.28 -6.40
N ARG A 375 -7.59 -13.99 -5.37
CA ARG A 375 -6.38 -13.62 -4.59
C ARG A 375 -5.09 -13.99 -5.32
N TRP A 376 -5.03 -13.70 -6.62
CA TRP A 376 -3.82 -13.93 -7.39
C TRP A 376 -3.51 -12.83 -8.40
N ALA A 377 -2.23 -12.60 -8.60
CA ALA A 377 -1.68 -11.67 -9.58
C ALA A 377 -0.49 -12.35 -10.27
N PHE A 378 -0.09 -11.89 -11.46
CA PHE A 378 1.12 -12.40 -12.11
C PHE A 378 2.01 -11.30 -12.66
N ILE A 379 3.29 -11.64 -12.77
CA ILE A 379 4.34 -10.90 -13.47
C ILE A 379 4.94 -11.86 -14.50
N ASP A 380 4.80 -11.54 -15.78
CA ASP A 380 5.43 -12.27 -16.87
C ASP A 380 6.72 -11.57 -17.29
N LEU A 381 7.87 -12.17 -16.96
CA LEU A 381 9.19 -11.59 -17.24
C LEU A 381 9.58 -11.69 -18.72
N THR A 382 8.82 -12.44 -19.51
CA THR A 382 9.10 -12.68 -20.93
C THR A 382 8.21 -11.91 -21.87
N ALA A 383 7.04 -11.47 -21.40
CA ALA A 383 6.14 -10.53 -22.06
C ALA A 383 6.75 -9.13 -22.19
N GLY A 384 6.25 -8.35 -23.16
CA GLY A 384 6.72 -6.99 -23.41
C GLY A 384 7.99 -6.89 -24.26
N PRO A 385 8.71 -5.75 -24.21
CA PRO A 385 8.57 -4.67 -23.23
C PRO A 385 7.34 -3.78 -23.47
N PHE A 386 6.72 -3.32 -22.38
CA PHE A 386 5.61 -2.36 -22.37
C PHE A 386 5.89 -1.18 -21.43
N SER A 387 5.19 -0.06 -21.66
CA SER A 387 5.31 1.14 -20.84
C SER A 387 3.96 1.82 -20.65
N TRP A 388 3.71 2.34 -19.45
CA TRP A 388 2.48 3.08 -19.15
C TRP A 388 2.64 3.98 -17.94
N GLY A 389 1.75 4.97 -17.83
CA GLY A 389 1.77 5.98 -16.77
C GLY A 389 1.74 7.40 -17.34
N PRO A 390 2.09 8.42 -16.56
CA PRO A 390 2.20 9.80 -17.02
C PRO A 390 3.09 9.95 -18.26
N ALA A 391 2.66 10.78 -19.21
CA ALA A 391 3.43 11.07 -20.44
C ALA A 391 4.70 11.88 -20.17
N VAL A 392 4.66 12.77 -19.18
CA VAL A 392 5.85 13.34 -18.55
C VAL A 392 6.48 12.22 -17.73
N GLY A 393 7.59 11.64 -18.22
CA GLY A 393 8.33 10.63 -17.47
C GLY A 393 8.64 11.08 -16.03
N GLY A 394 8.84 10.13 -15.13
CA GLY A 394 9.02 10.41 -13.71
C GLY A 394 9.33 9.14 -12.93
N GLU A 395 9.68 9.31 -11.66
CA GLU A 395 9.87 8.19 -10.73
C GLU A 395 8.56 7.39 -10.63
N GLY A 396 8.66 6.05 -10.72
CA GLY A 396 7.51 5.14 -10.64
C GLY A 396 6.73 4.92 -11.94
N VAL A 397 7.07 5.60 -13.05
CA VAL A 397 6.48 5.29 -14.36
C VAL A 397 6.92 3.89 -14.80
N ARG A 398 5.98 3.09 -15.34
CA ARG A 398 6.32 1.79 -15.90
C ARG A 398 7.08 1.97 -17.22
N THR A 399 8.31 1.51 -17.28
CA THR A 399 9.19 1.51 -18.46
C THR A 399 9.81 0.13 -18.65
N GLU A 400 10.46 -0.16 -19.77
CA GLU A 400 11.10 -1.47 -20.00
C GLU A 400 12.11 -1.93 -18.93
N LEU A 401 12.59 -1.02 -18.07
CA LEU A 401 13.55 -1.29 -17.00
C LEU A 401 12.90 -1.55 -15.63
N SER A 402 11.58 -1.38 -15.49
CA SER A 402 10.91 -1.52 -14.18
C SER A 402 10.77 -2.97 -13.71
N LEU A 403 10.80 -3.95 -14.63
CA LEU A 403 10.77 -5.38 -14.30
C LEU A 403 12.12 -6.03 -14.62
N PRO A 404 12.55 -7.03 -13.83
CA PRO A 404 13.77 -7.76 -14.12
C PRO A 404 13.62 -8.54 -15.42
N ASN A 405 14.66 -8.54 -16.27
CA ASN A 405 14.63 -9.23 -17.56
C ASN A 405 15.71 -10.31 -17.60
N VAL A 406 15.27 -11.58 -17.61
CA VAL A 406 16.19 -12.74 -17.63
C VAL A 406 17.10 -12.71 -18.86
N GLY A 407 16.57 -12.35 -20.04
CA GLY A 407 17.36 -12.28 -21.28
C GLY A 407 18.42 -11.17 -21.27
N LYS A 408 18.06 -9.96 -20.82
CA LYS A 408 19.00 -8.83 -20.76
C LYS A 408 20.05 -9.00 -19.66
N THR A 409 19.68 -9.58 -18.51
CA THR A 409 20.58 -9.67 -17.37
C THR A 409 21.44 -10.94 -17.42
N ILE A 410 20.87 -12.08 -17.83
CA ILE A 410 21.54 -13.39 -17.82
C ILE A 410 21.92 -13.83 -19.24
N GLY A 411 21.01 -13.67 -20.21
CA GLY A 411 21.28 -13.99 -21.62
C GLY A 411 22.36 -13.11 -22.28
N ALA A 412 22.59 -11.88 -21.79
CA ALA A 412 23.70 -11.03 -22.22
C ALA A 412 25.09 -11.53 -21.77
N VAL A 413 25.15 -12.58 -20.93
CA VAL A 413 26.40 -13.29 -20.63
C VAL A 413 26.68 -14.37 -21.69
N GLU A 414 25.68 -14.82 -22.45
CA GLU A 414 25.81 -15.80 -23.53
C GLU A 414 25.83 -15.17 -24.93
N VAL A 415 25.26 -13.98 -25.14
CA VAL A 415 25.53 -13.20 -26.36
C VAL A 415 26.93 -12.64 -26.24
N GLU A 416 27.85 -13.25 -26.98
CA GLU A 416 29.22 -12.78 -27.22
C GLU A 416 29.18 -11.28 -27.54
N ILE A 417 29.44 -10.44 -26.53
CA ILE A 417 29.75 -9.03 -26.74
C ILE A 417 30.96 -9.04 -27.70
N SER A 418 30.86 -8.36 -28.85
CA SER A 418 32.02 -8.21 -29.74
C SER A 418 33.14 -7.50 -28.99
N GLU A 419 34.39 -7.72 -29.39
CA GLU A 419 35.53 -7.02 -28.75
C GLU A 419 35.31 -5.50 -28.75
N ASP A 420 34.77 -4.95 -29.84
CA ASP A 420 34.44 -3.53 -29.99
C ASP A 420 33.43 -3.03 -28.92
N GLU A 421 32.35 -3.77 -28.66
CA GLU A 421 31.34 -3.34 -27.66
C GLU A 421 31.85 -3.55 -26.22
N ALA A 422 32.76 -4.50 -26.00
CA ALA A 422 33.41 -4.70 -24.71
C ALA A 422 34.41 -3.57 -24.42
N GLU A 423 35.12 -3.08 -25.43
CA GLU A 423 36.03 -1.94 -25.36
C GLU A 423 35.27 -0.65 -25.06
N ASP A 424 34.17 -0.37 -25.79
CA ASP A 424 33.32 0.81 -25.55
C ASP A 424 32.82 0.85 -24.09
N ARG A 425 32.37 -0.30 -23.55
CA ARG A 425 31.90 -0.38 -22.16
C ARG A 425 33.01 -0.22 -21.13
N LEU A 426 34.22 -0.67 -21.43
CA LEU A 426 35.38 -0.43 -20.57
C LEU A 426 35.73 1.06 -20.57
N GLN A 427 35.73 1.70 -21.75
CA GLN A 427 35.98 3.15 -21.88
C GLN A 427 34.92 3.98 -21.15
N ASP A 428 33.64 3.62 -21.24
CA ASP A 428 32.56 4.29 -20.50
C ASP A 428 32.75 4.16 -18.97
N ALA A 429 33.10 2.96 -18.48
CA ALA A 429 33.35 2.72 -17.06
C ALA A 429 34.56 3.50 -16.53
N ILE A 430 35.62 3.59 -17.34
CA ILE A 430 36.78 4.46 -17.10
C ILE A 430 36.30 5.91 -17.03
N GLN A 431 35.60 6.40 -18.04
CA GLN A 431 35.17 7.79 -18.11
C GLN A 431 34.25 8.19 -16.94
N GLU A 432 33.32 7.32 -16.53
CA GLU A 432 32.41 7.58 -15.41
C GLU A 432 33.15 7.64 -14.06
N LYS A 433 34.04 6.68 -13.79
CA LYS A 433 34.82 6.64 -12.55
C LYS A 433 35.83 7.78 -12.49
N PHE A 434 36.49 8.10 -13.60
CA PHE A 434 37.46 9.18 -13.68
C PHE A 434 36.81 10.58 -13.76
N ALA A 435 35.54 10.71 -14.17
CA ALA A 435 34.80 11.99 -14.12
C ALA A 435 34.56 12.51 -12.69
N VAL A 436 34.60 11.64 -11.68
CA VAL A 436 34.52 12.03 -10.25
C VAL A 436 35.80 12.75 -9.79
N PHE A 437 36.91 12.51 -10.48
CA PHE A 437 38.18 13.18 -10.27
C PHE A 437 38.21 14.47 -11.12
N GLY A 438 37.55 15.54 -10.63
CA GLY A 438 37.55 16.85 -11.31
C GLY A 438 38.91 17.57 -11.32
N ASP A 439 38.94 18.88 -11.59
CA ASP A 439 40.15 19.75 -11.71
C ASP A 439 41.05 19.90 -10.44
N LYS A 440 41.00 18.95 -9.49
CA LYS A 440 41.90 18.95 -8.32
C LYS A 440 43.10 18.05 -8.58
N ASP A 441 44.26 18.41 -8.05
CA ASP A 441 45.46 17.57 -8.06
C ASP A 441 45.18 16.29 -7.25
N HIS A 442 44.79 15.23 -7.95
CA HIS A 442 44.62 13.90 -7.37
C HIS A 442 45.98 13.21 -7.26
N GLN A 443 46.21 12.53 -6.13
CA GLN A 443 47.47 11.84 -5.87
C GLN A 443 47.54 10.56 -6.70
N ALA A 444 48.71 10.27 -7.28
CA ALA A 444 48.92 9.17 -8.22
C ALA A 444 48.40 7.81 -7.70
N ILE A 445 48.57 7.53 -6.41
CA ILE A 445 48.09 6.28 -5.81
C ILE A 445 46.57 6.13 -5.80
N ASP A 446 45.81 7.22 -5.68
CA ASP A 446 44.35 7.17 -5.70
C ASP A 446 43.81 6.91 -7.12
N ILE A 447 44.58 7.30 -8.14
CA ILE A 447 44.29 7.02 -9.55
C ILE A 447 44.54 5.53 -9.85
N LEU A 448 45.68 4.99 -9.40
CA LEU A 448 46.01 3.57 -9.57
C LEU A 448 45.00 2.65 -8.88
N LEU A 449 44.54 3.01 -7.67
CA LEU A 449 43.48 2.27 -6.97
C LEU A 449 42.15 2.28 -7.73
N ALA A 450 41.77 3.42 -8.32
CA ALA A 450 40.55 3.52 -9.11
C ALA A 450 40.64 2.68 -10.39
N GLU A 451 41.81 2.63 -11.01
CA GLU A 451 42.08 1.78 -12.17
C GLU A 451 41.97 0.28 -11.84
N ILE A 452 42.56 -0.13 -10.71
CA ILE A 452 42.42 -1.51 -10.20
C ILE A 452 40.94 -1.85 -9.95
N ASP A 453 40.18 -0.98 -9.29
CA ASP A 453 38.76 -1.21 -9.04
C ASP A 453 37.95 -1.39 -10.35
N ILE A 454 38.29 -0.63 -11.40
CA ILE A 454 37.63 -0.73 -12.72
C ILE A 454 37.97 -2.07 -13.38
N TYR A 455 39.26 -2.44 -13.41
CA TYR A 455 39.71 -3.67 -14.02
C TYR A 455 39.20 -4.91 -13.28
N GLU A 456 39.15 -4.89 -11.94
CA GLU A 456 38.55 -5.96 -11.15
C GLU A 456 37.06 -6.13 -11.45
N LEU A 457 36.30 -5.02 -11.46
CA LEU A 457 34.87 -5.04 -11.75
C LEU A 457 34.59 -5.53 -13.18
N PHE A 458 35.37 -5.06 -14.15
CA PHE A 458 35.24 -5.46 -15.55
C PHE A 458 35.59 -6.93 -15.75
N ALA A 459 36.74 -7.39 -15.24
CA ALA A 459 37.17 -8.78 -15.41
C ALA A 459 36.23 -9.76 -14.69
N PHE A 460 35.71 -9.38 -13.50
CA PHE A 460 34.71 -10.19 -12.80
C PHE A 460 33.41 -10.31 -13.59
N LYS A 461 32.98 -9.24 -14.27
CA LYS A 461 31.74 -9.20 -15.05
C LYS A 461 31.88 -9.86 -16.43
N HIS A 462 33.03 -9.69 -17.07
CA HIS A 462 33.21 -9.98 -18.49
C HIS A 462 34.24 -11.06 -18.79
N CYS A 463 35.16 -11.42 -17.90
CA CYS A 463 36.25 -12.36 -18.22
C CYS A 463 36.15 -13.68 -17.43
N LYS A 464 35.80 -13.62 -16.14
CA LYS A 464 35.77 -14.78 -15.24
C LYS A 464 34.62 -15.75 -15.59
N GLY A 465 34.95 -17.02 -15.87
CA GLY A 465 33.97 -18.08 -16.16
C GLY A 465 33.55 -18.23 -17.63
N ARG A 466 34.19 -17.51 -18.57
CA ARG A 466 33.97 -17.71 -20.01
C ARG A 466 34.59 -19.01 -20.51
N LYS A 467 33.93 -19.62 -21.52
CA LYS A 467 34.48 -20.76 -22.28
C LYS A 467 35.43 -20.34 -23.41
N VAL A 468 35.31 -19.11 -23.90
CA VAL A 468 36.13 -18.52 -24.97
C VAL A 468 36.87 -17.31 -24.41
N LYS A 469 38.20 -17.25 -24.62
CA LYS A 469 39.05 -16.14 -24.17
C LYS A 469 38.88 -14.93 -25.09
N LEU A 470 38.60 -13.75 -24.53
CA LEU A 470 38.69 -12.47 -25.24
C LEU A 470 40.14 -11.99 -25.21
N ALA A 471 40.64 -11.37 -26.29
CA ALA A 471 41.98 -10.79 -26.30
C ALA A 471 42.13 -9.67 -25.25
N LEU A 472 41.06 -8.89 -25.05
CA LEU A 472 40.99 -7.82 -24.05
C LEU A 472 41.17 -8.35 -22.60
N CYS A 473 40.75 -9.58 -22.31
CA CYS A 473 40.95 -10.17 -20.98
C CYS A 473 42.42 -10.55 -20.73
N ASP A 474 43.16 -10.92 -21.79
CA ASP A 474 44.59 -11.18 -21.70
C ASP A 474 45.38 -9.86 -21.55
N GLU A 475 44.94 -8.79 -22.24
CA GLU A 475 45.51 -7.44 -22.09
C GLU A 475 45.26 -6.86 -20.69
N LEU A 476 44.07 -7.04 -20.12
CA LEU A 476 43.77 -6.63 -18.75
C LEU A 476 44.65 -7.36 -17.72
N ASP A 477 44.92 -8.64 -17.94
CA ASP A 477 45.83 -9.41 -17.07
C ASP A 477 47.28 -8.92 -17.18
N GLU A 478 47.69 -8.46 -18.36
CA GLU A 478 48.99 -7.79 -18.58
C GLU A 478 49.06 -6.43 -17.88
N ARG A 479 48.04 -5.57 -18.05
CA ARG A 479 47.96 -4.28 -17.35
C ARG A 479 47.91 -4.42 -15.84
N MET A 480 47.29 -5.50 -15.33
CA MET A 480 47.26 -5.79 -13.90
C MET A 480 48.61 -6.24 -13.35
N ARG A 481 49.49 -6.82 -14.19
CA ARG A 481 50.90 -7.03 -13.83
C ARG A 481 51.67 -5.72 -13.81
N ASP A 482 51.48 -4.85 -14.80
CA ASP A 482 52.15 -3.55 -14.86
C ASP A 482 51.80 -2.68 -13.64
N LEU A 483 50.52 -2.60 -13.28
CA LEU A 483 50.06 -1.89 -12.08
C LEU A 483 50.64 -2.46 -10.78
N LYS A 484 50.95 -3.77 -10.76
CA LYS A 484 51.54 -4.42 -9.59
C LYS A 484 52.97 -3.96 -9.41
N ASP A 485 53.72 -3.87 -10.51
CA ASP A 485 55.09 -3.40 -10.53
C ASP A 485 55.14 -1.89 -10.18
N GLU A 486 54.19 -1.09 -10.66
CA GLU A 486 54.04 0.32 -10.28
C GLU A 486 53.72 0.49 -8.78
N LEU A 487 52.82 -0.31 -8.22
CA LEU A 487 52.50 -0.27 -6.78
C LEU A 487 53.67 -0.72 -5.89
N GLN A 488 54.51 -1.64 -6.36
CA GLN A 488 55.74 -2.04 -5.65
C GLN A 488 56.78 -0.91 -5.58
N SER A 489 56.77 0.03 -6.53
CA SER A 489 57.66 1.20 -6.48
C SER A 489 57.34 2.14 -5.31
N PHE A 490 56.06 2.22 -4.91
CA PHE A 490 55.61 2.99 -3.74
C PHE A 490 56.02 2.38 -2.39
N GLU A 491 56.53 1.14 -2.38
CA GLU A 491 57.08 0.50 -1.17
C GLU A 491 58.49 1.03 -0.82
N ASN A 492 59.21 1.58 -1.81
CA ASN A 492 60.64 1.92 -1.72
C ASN A 492 60.97 3.43 -1.68
N GLU A 493 60.00 4.32 -1.90
CA GLU A 493 60.21 5.79 -1.92
C GLU A 493 59.72 6.49 -0.63
N GLU A 494 60.27 7.69 -0.35
CA GLU A 494 59.92 8.58 0.79
C GLU A 494 58.49 9.17 0.67
N TYR A 495 57.46 8.34 0.48
CA TYR A 495 56.06 8.77 0.48
C TYR A 495 55.42 8.73 1.88
N ASP A 496 54.31 9.45 2.04
CA ASP A 496 53.50 9.47 3.26
C ASP A 496 53.12 8.05 3.71
N GLU A 497 53.17 7.77 5.02
CA GLU A 497 52.80 6.45 5.60
C GLU A 497 51.44 5.93 5.12
N SER A 498 50.50 6.85 4.85
CA SER A 498 49.17 6.59 4.29
C SER A 498 49.23 5.96 2.88
N HIS A 499 50.14 6.41 2.02
CA HIS A 499 50.30 5.89 0.66
C HIS A 499 50.88 4.50 0.68
N ARG A 500 51.91 4.28 1.51
CA ARG A 500 52.49 2.95 1.69
C ARG A 500 51.47 1.92 2.16
N MET A 501 50.61 2.30 3.12
CA MET A 501 49.56 1.41 3.61
C MET A 501 48.52 1.07 2.54
N LYS A 502 48.12 2.06 1.71
CA LYS A 502 47.20 1.84 0.57
C LYS A 502 47.82 0.93 -0.49
N ALA A 503 49.10 1.12 -0.82
CA ALA A 503 49.82 0.29 -1.80
C ALA A 503 49.92 -1.17 -1.33
N VAL A 504 50.26 -1.39 -0.05
CA VAL A 504 50.34 -2.74 0.54
C VAL A 504 48.97 -3.43 0.58
N ASP A 505 47.88 -2.70 0.86
CA ASP A 505 46.53 -3.26 0.82
C ASP A 505 46.13 -3.66 -0.62
N ALA A 506 46.45 -2.83 -1.61
CA ALA A 506 46.21 -3.13 -3.02
C ALA A 506 47.03 -4.34 -3.49
N LEU A 507 48.31 -4.42 -3.16
CA LEU A 507 49.18 -5.56 -3.51
C LEU A 507 48.64 -6.88 -2.94
N LYS A 508 48.10 -6.89 -1.71
CA LYS A 508 47.44 -8.07 -1.14
C LYS A 508 46.17 -8.47 -1.89
N ARG A 509 45.39 -7.51 -2.41
CA ARG A 509 44.22 -7.82 -3.26
C ARG A 509 44.66 -8.45 -4.57
N MET A 510 45.72 -7.93 -5.18
CA MET A 510 46.29 -8.44 -6.44
C MET A 510 46.95 -9.81 -6.30
N GLU A 511 47.43 -10.20 -5.12
CA GLU A 511 47.90 -11.58 -4.87
C GLU A 511 46.79 -12.63 -5.03
N SER A 512 45.52 -12.23 -4.86
CA SER A 512 44.36 -13.09 -5.08
C SER A 512 43.81 -13.05 -6.52
N TRP A 513 44.43 -12.24 -7.39
CA TRP A 513 44.04 -12.12 -8.80
C TRP A 513 44.42 -13.39 -9.58
N ASN A 514 43.40 -14.12 -10.04
CA ASN A 514 43.58 -15.22 -10.97
C ASN A 514 42.37 -15.31 -11.90
N LEU A 515 42.57 -14.94 -13.16
CA LEU A 515 41.52 -14.89 -14.17
C LEU A 515 41.24 -16.25 -14.81
N PHE A 516 42.25 -17.14 -14.84
CA PHE A 516 42.22 -18.42 -15.55
C PHE A 516 42.72 -19.56 -14.63
N SER A 517 41.94 -19.95 -13.63
CA SER A 517 42.29 -21.11 -12.80
C SER A 517 41.98 -22.43 -13.54
N ASP A 518 42.98 -23.30 -13.69
CA ASP A 518 42.83 -24.67 -14.25
C ASP A 518 42.13 -25.68 -13.31
N THR A 519 41.69 -25.23 -12.13
CA THR A 519 40.92 -26.07 -11.20
C THR A 519 39.43 -25.86 -11.45
N ASN A 520 38.76 -26.91 -11.92
CA ASN A 520 37.29 -27.04 -11.91
C ASN A 520 36.76 -27.15 -10.47
N GLU A 521 37.09 -26.21 -9.59
CA GLU A 521 36.26 -25.96 -8.44
C GLU A 521 34.93 -25.45 -8.99
N LYS A 522 33.82 -26.07 -8.56
CA LYS A 522 32.47 -25.48 -8.72
C LYS A 522 32.43 -24.21 -7.87
N PHE A 523 33.18 -23.18 -8.27
CA PHE A 523 32.96 -21.84 -7.77
C PHE A 523 31.48 -21.55 -7.99
N GLN A 524 30.79 -21.24 -6.90
CA GLN A 524 29.43 -20.77 -6.96
C GLN A 524 29.49 -19.49 -7.81
N ASN A 525 29.15 -19.62 -9.10
CA ASN A 525 29.13 -18.54 -10.09
C ASN A 525 27.99 -17.57 -9.73
N TYR A 526 28.16 -16.83 -8.64
CA TYR A 526 27.40 -15.62 -8.38
C TYR A 526 27.96 -14.55 -9.31
N THR A 527 27.48 -14.54 -10.54
CA THR A 527 27.76 -13.43 -11.46
C THR A 527 27.04 -12.19 -10.94
N VAL A 528 27.63 -10.99 -11.08
CA VAL A 528 26.95 -9.71 -10.73
C VAL A 528 25.57 -9.64 -11.40
N ALA A 529 25.45 -10.21 -12.61
CA ALA A 529 24.20 -10.38 -13.32
C ALA A 529 23.12 -11.10 -12.50
N ARG A 530 23.46 -12.25 -11.91
CA ARG A 530 22.51 -13.03 -11.08
C ARG A 530 22.08 -12.27 -9.83
N ASP A 531 23.01 -11.63 -9.15
CA ASP A 531 22.69 -10.83 -7.95
C ASP A 531 21.89 -9.57 -8.31
N THR A 532 22.18 -8.93 -9.44
CA THR A 532 21.42 -7.79 -9.96
C THR A 532 19.98 -8.20 -10.30
N PHE A 533 19.81 -9.35 -10.95
CA PHE A 533 18.49 -9.91 -11.23
C PHE A 533 17.70 -10.18 -9.94
N LEU A 534 18.32 -10.84 -8.96
CA LEU A 534 17.67 -11.14 -7.68
C LEU A 534 17.34 -9.88 -6.88
N ALA A 535 18.20 -8.86 -6.91
CA ALA A 535 17.94 -7.57 -6.27
C ALA A 535 16.74 -6.86 -6.91
N GLN A 536 16.68 -6.80 -8.25
CA GLN A 536 15.54 -6.23 -8.98
C GLN A 536 14.25 -7.02 -8.71
N LEU A 537 14.31 -8.35 -8.76
CA LEU A 537 13.18 -9.22 -8.44
C LEU A 537 12.68 -9.01 -7.01
N GLY A 538 13.58 -8.95 -6.03
CA GLY A 538 13.24 -8.66 -4.64
C GLY A 538 12.55 -7.31 -4.48
N ALA A 539 13.05 -6.26 -5.17
CA ALA A 539 12.43 -4.94 -5.18
C ALA A 539 11.02 -4.97 -5.81
N THR A 540 10.85 -5.65 -6.95
CA THR A 540 9.54 -5.80 -7.60
C THR A 540 8.55 -6.52 -6.69
N LEU A 541 8.96 -7.62 -6.05
CA LEU A 541 8.07 -8.40 -5.18
C LEU A 541 7.71 -7.65 -3.89
N TRP A 542 8.67 -6.93 -3.30
CA TRP A 542 8.41 -6.03 -2.18
C TRP A 542 7.40 -4.92 -2.56
N GLY A 543 7.58 -4.31 -3.74
CA GLY A 543 6.61 -3.36 -4.31
C GLY A 543 5.24 -4.00 -4.52
N SER A 544 5.19 -5.24 -4.98
CA SER A 544 3.93 -5.99 -5.21
C SER A 544 3.15 -6.21 -3.92
N VAL A 545 3.84 -6.60 -2.84
CA VAL A 545 3.24 -6.73 -1.52
C VAL A 545 2.70 -5.38 -1.05
N ARG A 546 3.49 -4.32 -1.18
CA ARG A 546 3.14 -2.97 -0.73
C ARG A 546 1.95 -2.36 -1.48
N HIS A 547 1.87 -2.56 -2.80
CA HIS A 547 0.87 -1.91 -3.65
C HIS A 547 -0.43 -2.72 -3.81
N ILE A 548 -0.37 -4.05 -3.84
CA ILE A 548 -1.57 -4.89 -4.02
C ILE A 548 -2.08 -5.45 -2.70
N ILE A 549 -1.17 -5.99 -1.87
CA ILE A 549 -1.53 -6.76 -0.67
C ILE A 549 -1.70 -5.84 0.53
N SER A 550 -0.91 -4.79 0.71
CA SER A 550 -1.07 -3.84 1.81
C SER A 550 -1.04 -2.38 1.33
N PRO A 551 -1.95 -1.99 0.43
CA PRO A 551 -2.00 -0.61 -0.06
C PRO A 551 -2.28 0.37 1.08
N SER A 552 -1.85 1.62 0.88
CA SER A 552 -2.28 2.74 1.71
C SER A 552 -3.76 3.04 1.44
N VAL A 553 -4.46 3.56 2.46
CA VAL A 553 -5.88 3.96 2.34
C VAL A 553 -6.03 5.47 2.48
N ALA A 554 -7.17 6.02 2.09
CA ALA A 554 -7.47 7.43 2.30
C ALA A 554 -7.55 7.75 3.80
N ASP A 555 -7.23 8.98 4.18
CA ASP A 555 -7.44 9.46 5.55
C ASP A 555 -8.95 9.54 5.86
N GLY A 556 -9.35 8.89 6.95
CA GLY A 556 -10.74 8.75 7.35
C GLY A 556 -10.96 7.59 8.31
N ALA A 557 -12.16 7.55 8.89
CA ALA A 557 -12.64 6.44 9.69
C ALA A 557 -13.70 5.67 8.91
N PHE A 558 -13.41 4.42 8.58
CA PHE A 558 -14.29 3.58 7.79
C PHE A 558 -14.88 2.50 8.69
N HIS A 559 -16.10 2.73 9.16
CA HIS A 559 -16.79 1.77 10.02
C HIS A 559 -17.56 0.73 9.21
N TYR A 560 -17.70 -0.45 9.78
CA TYR A 560 -18.56 -1.48 9.23
C TYR A 560 -20.05 -1.16 9.50
N TYR A 561 -20.86 -1.21 8.44
CA TYR A 561 -22.31 -1.12 8.51
C TYR A 561 -22.94 -2.33 7.82
N GLU A 562 -24.00 -2.89 8.42
CA GLU A 562 -24.72 -4.05 7.87
C GLU A 562 -25.51 -3.71 6.59
N LYS A 563 -26.00 -2.47 6.49
CA LYS A 563 -26.80 -2.00 5.36
C LYS A 563 -26.15 -0.76 4.74
N ILE A 564 -26.00 -0.77 3.42
CA ILE A 564 -25.53 0.39 2.65
C ILE A 564 -26.64 0.86 1.73
N SER A 565 -27.03 2.12 1.86
CA SER A 565 -28.07 2.77 1.07
C SER A 565 -27.45 3.80 0.13
N TYR A 566 -27.32 3.45 -1.15
CA TYR A 566 -26.86 4.39 -2.19
C TYR A 566 -28.01 5.30 -2.62
N GLN A 567 -27.79 6.61 -2.51
CA GLN A 567 -28.74 7.64 -2.96
C GLN A 567 -28.23 8.27 -4.24
N LEU A 568 -28.84 7.92 -5.37
CA LEU A 568 -28.43 8.38 -6.70
C LEU A 568 -29.20 9.65 -7.06
N PHE A 569 -28.53 10.80 -7.08
CA PHE A 569 -29.09 12.09 -7.50
C PHE A 569 -28.61 12.42 -8.92
N PHE A 570 -29.46 12.17 -9.91
CA PHE A 570 -29.19 12.54 -11.31
C PHE A 570 -29.59 13.98 -11.56
N ILE A 571 -28.62 14.83 -11.90
CA ILE A 571 -28.79 16.26 -12.08
C ILE A 571 -28.67 16.58 -13.57
N THR A 572 -29.75 17.11 -14.15
CA THR A 572 -29.83 17.49 -15.57
C THR A 572 -30.11 18.99 -15.73
N LYS A 573 -29.75 19.56 -16.88
CA LYS A 573 -30.07 20.97 -17.19
C LYS A 573 -31.58 21.22 -17.26
N GLU A 574 -32.29 20.34 -17.98
CA GLU A 574 -33.73 20.41 -18.20
C GLU A 574 -34.46 19.22 -17.57
N LYS A 575 -35.77 19.36 -17.38
CA LYS A 575 -36.60 18.31 -16.76
C LYS A 575 -36.72 17.08 -17.66
N VAL A 576 -36.26 15.93 -17.14
CA VAL A 576 -36.48 14.62 -17.76
C VAL A 576 -37.63 13.91 -17.05
N ARG A 577 -38.65 13.47 -17.81
CA ARG A 577 -39.88 12.86 -17.23
C ARG A 577 -39.66 11.48 -16.58
N HIS A 578 -38.66 10.71 -17.02
CA HIS A 578 -38.39 9.35 -16.52
C HIS A 578 -36.89 9.02 -16.49
N VAL A 579 -36.43 8.38 -15.43
CA VAL A 579 -35.02 7.92 -15.24
C VAL A 579 -34.54 7.04 -16.40
N LYS A 580 -35.44 6.22 -16.98
CA LYS A 580 -35.14 5.35 -18.13
C LYS A 580 -34.68 6.08 -19.40
N ARG A 581 -34.88 7.41 -19.47
CA ARG A 581 -34.43 8.23 -20.61
C ARG A 581 -33.08 8.89 -20.37
N LEU A 582 -32.46 8.70 -19.20
CA LEU A 582 -31.12 9.22 -18.92
C LEU A 582 -30.09 8.39 -19.70
N PRO A 583 -28.99 9.01 -20.17
CA PRO A 583 -27.89 8.31 -20.85
C PRO A 583 -27.00 7.54 -19.86
N VAL A 584 -27.59 6.89 -18.84
CA VAL A 584 -26.86 6.16 -17.80
C VAL A 584 -27.28 4.69 -17.85
N ASP A 585 -26.30 3.79 -17.94
CA ASP A 585 -26.57 2.35 -17.74
C ASP A 585 -26.75 2.06 -16.24
N LEU A 586 -28.01 2.18 -15.80
CA LEU A 586 -28.39 1.97 -14.41
C LEU A 586 -28.12 0.53 -13.95
N ARG A 587 -28.23 -0.47 -14.84
CA ARG A 587 -27.98 -1.86 -14.48
C ARG A 587 -26.49 -2.06 -14.19
N ALA A 588 -25.63 -1.64 -15.12
CA ALA A 588 -24.18 -1.74 -14.93
C ALA A 588 -23.70 -0.97 -13.70
N LEU A 589 -24.28 0.21 -13.44
CA LEU A 589 -23.97 1.00 -12.24
C LEU A 589 -24.42 0.28 -10.96
N GLN A 590 -25.64 -0.24 -10.90
CA GLN A 590 -26.15 -0.95 -9.72
C GLN A 590 -25.39 -2.26 -9.46
N ASP A 591 -25.07 -3.01 -10.50
CA ASP A 591 -24.28 -4.24 -10.41
C ASP A 591 -22.85 -3.92 -9.94
N GLY A 592 -22.23 -2.87 -10.49
CA GLY A 592 -20.92 -2.37 -10.08
C GLY A 592 -20.90 -1.93 -8.62
N LEU A 593 -21.87 -1.12 -8.18
CA LEU A 593 -21.97 -0.67 -6.78
C LEU A 593 -22.21 -1.84 -5.82
N SER A 594 -23.03 -2.82 -6.23
CA SER A 594 -23.27 -4.02 -5.42
C SER A 594 -22.01 -4.88 -5.30
N SER A 595 -21.12 -4.87 -6.29
CA SER A 595 -19.85 -5.62 -6.27
C SER A 595 -18.82 -5.08 -5.26
N LEU A 596 -18.96 -3.82 -4.80
CA LEU A 596 -18.11 -3.22 -3.76
C LEU A 596 -18.40 -3.78 -2.37
N LEU A 597 -19.57 -4.40 -2.20
CA LEU A 597 -20.03 -4.85 -0.90
C LEU A 597 -19.43 -6.19 -0.53
N ILE A 598 -19.14 -6.31 0.76
CA ILE A 598 -18.75 -7.57 1.36
C ILE A 598 -19.99 -8.48 1.44
N PRO A 599 -19.88 -9.82 1.27
CA PRO A 599 -21.02 -10.74 1.28
C PRO A 599 -21.99 -10.63 2.47
N SER A 600 -21.54 -10.13 3.63
CA SER A 600 -22.38 -9.93 4.81
C SER A 600 -23.29 -8.69 4.75
N GLN A 601 -23.01 -7.73 3.85
CA GLN A 601 -23.69 -6.45 3.76
C GLN A 601 -24.90 -6.50 2.82
N LYS A 602 -25.90 -5.67 3.10
CA LYS A 602 -27.12 -5.55 2.29
C LYS A 602 -27.16 -4.20 1.57
N VAL A 603 -27.55 -4.21 0.30
CA VAL A 603 -27.64 -3.01 -0.54
C VAL A 603 -29.07 -2.49 -0.65
N MET A 604 -29.21 -1.17 -0.66
CA MET A 604 -30.42 -0.46 -1.02
C MET A 604 -30.09 0.67 -2.01
N PHE A 605 -30.99 0.91 -2.96
CA PHE A 605 -30.83 1.98 -3.95
C PHE A 605 -32.04 2.91 -3.90
N SER A 606 -31.79 4.22 -3.79
CA SER A 606 -32.77 5.26 -4.07
C SER A 606 -32.34 6.07 -5.28
N GLN A 607 -33.30 6.49 -6.10
CA GLN A 607 -33.06 7.24 -7.33
C GLN A 607 -33.86 8.54 -7.30
N HIS A 608 -33.18 9.66 -7.54
CA HIS A 608 -33.75 10.99 -7.56
C HIS A 608 -33.29 11.69 -8.85
N VAL A 609 -34.22 12.32 -9.56
CA VAL A 609 -33.91 13.13 -10.75
C VAL A 609 -34.21 14.58 -10.42
N LEU A 610 -33.20 15.42 -10.52
CA LEU A 610 -33.25 16.84 -10.22
C LEU A 610 -32.90 17.64 -11.47
N ALA A 611 -33.70 18.66 -11.78
CA ALA A 611 -33.44 19.55 -12.90
C ALA A 611 -32.97 20.91 -12.40
N LEU A 612 -31.84 21.40 -12.92
CA LEU A 612 -31.32 22.73 -12.60
C LEU A 612 -32.32 23.84 -12.99
N SER A 613 -33.19 23.61 -13.98
CA SER A 613 -34.25 24.56 -14.34
C SER A 613 -35.36 24.70 -13.29
N GLU A 614 -35.55 23.71 -12.42
CA GLU A 614 -36.65 23.67 -11.43
C GLU A 614 -36.18 24.07 -10.02
N ASP A 615 -34.91 23.82 -9.69
CA ASP A 615 -34.33 24.17 -8.40
C ASP A 615 -33.29 25.31 -8.55
N PRO A 616 -33.67 26.58 -8.29
CA PRO A 616 -32.76 27.71 -8.42
C PRO A 616 -31.61 27.66 -7.42
N ALA A 617 -31.77 26.97 -6.27
CA ALA A 617 -30.74 26.89 -5.25
C ALA A 617 -29.64 25.88 -5.67
N LEU A 618 -30.04 24.74 -6.23
CA LEU A 618 -29.12 23.77 -6.84
C LEU A 618 -28.44 24.37 -8.09
N ALA A 619 -29.16 25.11 -8.91
CA ALA A 619 -28.60 25.83 -10.06
C ALA A 619 -27.54 26.86 -9.64
N MET A 620 -27.81 27.61 -8.56
CA MET A 620 -26.84 28.53 -7.98
C MET A 620 -25.60 27.77 -7.48
N ALA A 621 -25.78 26.67 -6.74
CA ALA A 621 -24.68 25.86 -6.23
C ALA A 621 -23.77 25.35 -7.37
N PHE A 622 -24.38 24.82 -8.44
CA PHE A 622 -23.66 24.37 -9.63
C PHE A 622 -22.93 25.53 -10.33
N SER A 623 -23.60 26.66 -10.54
CA SER A 623 -23.00 27.83 -11.21
C SER A 623 -21.84 28.42 -10.41
N VAL A 624 -21.94 28.44 -9.07
CA VAL A 624 -20.90 28.97 -8.18
C VAL A 624 -19.71 28.03 -8.10
N ALA A 625 -19.90 26.72 -8.25
CA ALA A 625 -18.81 25.74 -8.26
C ALA A 625 -18.13 25.59 -9.63
N ARG A 626 -18.79 25.96 -10.73
CA ARG A 626 -18.21 25.84 -12.08
C ARG A 626 -17.04 26.82 -12.26
N ARG A 627 -15.94 26.30 -12.78
CA ARG A 627 -14.70 27.01 -13.09
C ARG A 627 -14.17 26.59 -14.46
N ALA A 628 -13.18 27.33 -14.95
CA ALA A 628 -12.41 26.96 -16.14
C ALA A 628 -10.92 27.20 -15.85
N ALA A 629 -10.08 26.27 -16.29
CA ALA A 629 -8.63 26.39 -16.18
C ALA A 629 -7.96 25.92 -17.47
N ALA A 630 -6.86 26.59 -17.84
CA ALA A 630 -5.97 26.10 -18.87
C ALA A 630 -5.01 25.08 -18.23
N VAL A 631 -5.22 23.80 -18.55
CA VAL A 631 -4.37 22.71 -18.03
C VAL A 631 -3.33 22.36 -19.10
N PRO A 632 -2.05 22.50 -18.79
CA PRO A 632 -0.99 22.02 -19.66
C PRO A 632 -0.82 20.50 -19.56
N TYR A 633 -0.53 19.86 -20.67
CA TYR A 633 -0.17 18.45 -20.72
C TYR A 633 0.85 18.21 -21.83
N LEU A 634 1.73 17.24 -21.59
CA LEU A 634 2.72 16.80 -22.57
C LEU A 634 2.13 15.64 -23.36
N LEU A 635 2.20 15.74 -24.68
CA LEU A 635 1.88 14.63 -25.56
C LEU A 635 3.04 13.64 -25.61
N VAL A 636 2.73 12.40 -26.02
CA VAL A 636 3.75 11.34 -26.14
C VAL A 636 4.86 11.69 -27.13
N ASN A 637 4.58 12.54 -28.12
CA ASN A 637 5.57 13.06 -29.07
C ASN A 637 6.46 14.17 -28.49
N GLY A 638 6.39 14.44 -27.18
CA GLY A 638 7.14 15.49 -26.49
C GLY A 638 6.62 16.91 -26.75
N THR A 639 5.51 17.09 -27.47
CA THR A 639 4.93 18.41 -27.71
C THR A 639 4.07 18.87 -26.54
N TYR A 640 4.28 20.11 -26.11
CA TYR A 640 3.48 20.73 -25.08
C TYR A 640 2.17 21.26 -25.65
N ARG A 641 1.04 20.85 -25.08
CA ARG A 641 -0.28 21.38 -25.41
C ARG A 641 -0.97 21.94 -24.17
N LYS A 642 -1.83 22.94 -24.40
CA LYS A 642 -2.72 23.49 -23.38
C LYS A 642 -4.17 23.19 -23.78
N SER A 643 -4.94 22.62 -22.87
CA SER A 643 -6.39 22.43 -23.04
C SER A 643 -7.13 23.26 -22.00
N THR A 644 -8.06 24.10 -22.45
CA THR A 644 -8.99 24.80 -21.58
C THR A 644 -10.09 23.85 -21.14
N ARG A 645 -10.11 23.51 -19.85
CA ARG A 645 -11.05 22.55 -19.25
C ARG A 645 -12.04 23.30 -18.37
N SER A 646 -13.34 23.06 -18.58
CA SER A 646 -14.36 23.43 -17.60
C SER A 646 -14.40 22.34 -16.52
N TYR A 647 -14.46 22.74 -15.25
CA TYR A 647 -14.55 21.81 -14.14
C TYR A 647 -15.46 22.33 -13.04
N ILE A 648 -15.95 21.41 -12.21
CA ILE A 648 -16.62 21.70 -10.95
C ILE A 648 -15.58 21.63 -9.84
N ASP A 649 -15.49 22.70 -9.05
CA ASP A 649 -14.76 22.70 -7.79
C ASP A 649 -15.56 21.92 -6.74
N SER A 650 -15.03 20.75 -6.36
CA SER A 650 -15.70 19.81 -5.46
C SER A 650 -15.89 20.39 -4.06
N SER A 651 -14.92 21.16 -3.56
CA SER A 651 -14.94 21.74 -2.21
C SER A 651 -16.02 22.82 -2.08
N ILE A 652 -16.12 23.70 -3.09
CA ILE A 652 -17.15 24.74 -3.14
C ILE A 652 -18.52 24.11 -3.32
N LEU A 653 -18.66 23.12 -4.21
CA LEU A 653 -19.94 22.44 -4.42
C LEU A 653 -20.42 21.75 -3.14
N GLN A 654 -19.55 21.01 -2.47
CA GLN A 654 -19.84 20.34 -1.20
C GLN A 654 -20.37 21.33 -0.16
N TYR A 655 -19.69 22.47 0.00
CA TYR A 655 -20.11 23.52 0.93
C TYR A 655 -21.52 24.05 0.60
N GLN A 656 -21.82 24.30 -0.67
CA GLN A 656 -23.16 24.76 -1.08
C GLN A 656 -24.23 23.69 -0.87
N LEU A 657 -23.98 22.44 -1.28
CA LEU A 657 -24.94 21.34 -1.11
C LEU A 657 -25.25 21.06 0.37
N ARG A 658 -24.25 21.15 1.26
CA ARG A 658 -24.46 21.05 2.72
C ARG A 658 -25.43 22.11 3.23
N ARG A 659 -25.31 23.35 2.76
CA ARG A 659 -26.22 24.46 3.12
C ARG A 659 -27.64 24.25 2.60
N LEU A 660 -27.81 23.58 1.46
CA LEU A 660 -29.14 23.20 0.95
C LEU A 660 -29.74 22.07 1.80
N ASN A 661 -28.91 21.14 2.26
CA ASN A 661 -29.36 19.97 3.02
C ASN A 661 -29.81 20.31 4.47
N THR A 662 -29.36 21.41 5.06
CA THR A 662 -29.83 21.84 6.40
C THR A 662 -31.35 22.10 6.45
N HIS A 663 -32.01 22.29 5.31
CA HIS A 663 -33.46 22.48 5.19
C HIS A 663 -34.26 21.20 4.88
N GLY A 664 -33.63 20.02 4.96
CA GLY A 664 -34.33 18.72 4.98
C GLY A 664 -34.69 18.10 3.61
N SER A 665 -34.39 18.77 2.49
CA SER A 665 -34.74 18.29 1.13
C SER A 665 -33.85 17.16 0.60
N LEU A 666 -32.65 16.97 1.17
CA LEU A 666 -31.63 16.01 0.70
C LEU A 666 -31.21 14.99 1.79
N LYS A 667 -31.94 14.90 2.91
CA LYS A 667 -31.69 13.86 3.91
C LYS A 667 -32.43 12.60 3.52
N GLY A 668 -31.70 11.49 3.42
CA GLY A 668 -32.29 10.18 3.33
C GLY A 668 -33.11 9.83 4.56
N SER A 669 -34.00 8.87 4.39
CA SER A 669 -34.95 8.43 5.40
C SER A 669 -34.31 7.73 6.61
N HIS A 670 -33.00 7.42 6.56
CA HIS A 670 -32.31 6.52 7.48
C HIS A 670 -31.01 7.08 8.10
N ALA A 671 -30.69 8.36 7.92
CA ALA A 671 -29.44 9.00 8.38
C ALA A 671 -29.14 8.92 9.90
N GLN A 672 -30.05 8.40 10.73
CA GLN A 672 -29.90 8.29 12.18
C GLN A 672 -29.75 6.86 12.71
N SER A 673 -29.79 5.84 11.86
CA SER A 673 -29.66 4.45 12.29
C SER A 673 -28.19 4.01 12.30
N ARG A 674 -27.70 3.53 13.46
CA ARG A 674 -26.33 2.98 13.62
C ARG A 674 -26.02 1.77 12.72
N SER A 675 -27.02 1.19 12.05
CA SER A 675 -26.89 -0.01 11.21
C SER A 675 -26.84 0.28 9.70
N THR A 676 -27.15 1.51 9.28
CA THR A 676 -27.27 1.88 7.86
C THR A 676 -26.33 3.04 7.53
N LEU A 677 -25.44 2.84 6.56
CA LEU A 677 -24.66 3.92 5.95
C LEU A 677 -25.43 4.46 4.73
N GLU A 678 -25.68 5.77 4.71
CA GLU A 678 -26.21 6.45 3.53
C GLU A 678 -25.06 7.04 2.70
N VAL A 679 -25.02 6.73 1.40
CA VAL A 679 -23.98 7.20 0.48
C VAL A 679 -24.63 8.04 -0.61
N PRO A 680 -24.61 9.39 -0.50
CA PRO A 680 -25.16 10.27 -1.51
C PRO A 680 -24.20 10.42 -2.70
N ILE A 681 -24.69 10.10 -3.90
CA ILE A 681 -23.96 10.16 -5.16
C ILE A 681 -24.65 11.21 -6.05
N PHE A 682 -24.00 12.36 -6.23
CA PHE A 682 -24.46 13.43 -7.10
C PHE A 682 -23.87 13.27 -8.50
N TRP A 683 -24.73 12.95 -9.46
CA TRP A 683 -24.37 12.65 -10.84
C TRP A 683 -24.81 13.77 -11.78
N PHE A 684 -23.88 14.61 -12.21
CA PHE A 684 -24.13 15.73 -13.10
C PHE A 684 -24.02 15.31 -14.57
N ILE A 685 -25.12 15.45 -15.31
CA ILE A 685 -25.18 15.14 -16.75
C ILE A 685 -25.19 16.46 -17.52
N HIS A 686 -24.13 16.70 -18.30
CA HIS A 686 -23.96 17.91 -19.09
C HIS A 686 -23.61 17.61 -20.55
N THR A 687 -23.91 18.53 -21.47
CA THR A 687 -23.53 18.37 -22.88
C THR A 687 -22.06 18.66 -23.09
N ASP A 688 -21.58 19.76 -22.48
CA ASP A 688 -20.20 20.21 -22.64
C ASP A 688 -19.25 19.32 -21.81
N PRO A 689 -17.99 19.13 -22.25
CA PRO A 689 -16.95 18.47 -21.47
C PRO A 689 -16.75 19.15 -20.11
N LEU A 690 -17.02 18.41 -19.04
CA LEU A 690 -16.95 18.88 -17.67
C LEU A 690 -16.21 17.84 -16.83
N LEU A 691 -15.30 18.31 -15.98
CA LEU A 691 -14.53 17.48 -15.05
C LEU A 691 -14.78 17.92 -13.60
N VAL A 692 -14.25 17.17 -12.66
CA VAL A 692 -14.15 17.53 -11.23
C VAL A 692 -12.70 17.87 -10.95
N ASP A 693 -12.45 19.02 -10.31
CA ASP A 693 -11.11 19.49 -9.91
C ASP A 693 -10.05 19.34 -11.02
N LYS A 694 -10.40 19.76 -12.25
CA LYS A 694 -9.56 19.81 -13.46
C LYS A 694 -9.14 18.46 -14.09
N HIS A 695 -9.07 17.37 -13.32
CA HIS A 695 -8.47 16.10 -13.74
C HIS A 695 -9.37 14.87 -13.58
N TYR A 696 -10.42 14.95 -12.76
CA TYR A 696 -11.22 13.78 -12.39
C TYR A 696 -12.58 13.76 -13.08
N GLN A 697 -13.12 12.57 -13.33
CA GLN A 697 -14.52 12.41 -13.74
C GLN A 697 -15.44 12.21 -12.52
N ALA A 698 -14.91 11.63 -11.45
CA ALA A 698 -15.58 11.45 -10.19
C ALA A 698 -14.61 11.70 -9.04
N LYS A 699 -15.13 12.22 -7.92
CA LYS A 699 -14.34 12.46 -6.71
C LYS A 699 -15.11 12.07 -5.46
N ALA A 700 -14.43 11.38 -4.57
CA ALA A 700 -14.90 11.08 -3.23
C ALA A 700 -14.64 12.28 -2.32
N LEU A 701 -15.63 12.64 -1.52
CA LEU A 701 -15.50 13.60 -0.43
C LEU A 701 -15.88 12.91 0.88
N SER A 702 -15.69 13.59 2.00
CA SER A 702 -15.95 13.01 3.34
C SER A 702 -17.40 12.58 3.59
N ASP A 703 -18.39 13.18 2.92
CA ASP A 703 -19.82 12.92 3.14
C ASP A 703 -20.62 12.68 1.85
N MET A 704 -20.00 12.77 0.67
CA MET A 704 -20.69 12.59 -0.61
C MET A 704 -19.72 12.21 -1.74
N VAL A 705 -20.28 11.73 -2.85
CA VAL A 705 -19.53 11.46 -4.08
C VAL A 705 -20.09 12.33 -5.20
N ILE A 706 -19.20 12.97 -5.97
CA ILE A 706 -19.57 13.77 -7.14
C ILE A 706 -19.09 13.04 -8.39
N VAL A 707 -19.98 12.86 -9.36
CA VAL A 707 -19.71 12.27 -10.67
C VAL A 707 -20.16 13.23 -11.75
N VAL A 708 -19.37 13.36 -12.81
CA VAL A 708 -19.71 14.17 -13.99
C VAL A 708 -19.70 13.30 -15.23
N GLN A 709 -20.75 13.47 -16.04
CA GLN A 709 -20.93 12.81 -17.32
C GLN A 709 -21.12 13.86 -18.42
N SER A 710 -20.38 13.71 -19.52
CA SER A 710 -20.41 14.59 -20.69
C SER A 710 -20.72 13.82 -21.98
N GLU A 711 -21.00 14.49 -23.09
CA GLU A 711 -21.35 13.81 -24.35
C GLU A 711 -20.12 13.19 -25.06
N SER A 712 -18.92 13.71 -24.83
CA SER A 712 -17.67 13.27 -25.46
C SER A 712 -17.24 11.87 -24.98
N SER A 713 -17.09 10.93 -25.91
CA SER A 713 -16.62 9.56 -25.65
C SER A 713 -15.10 9.39 -25.73
N SER A 714 -14.39 10.35 -26.34
CA SER A 714 -12.93 10.31 -26.47
C SER A 714 -12.32 11.62 -26.01
N TRP A 715 -11.65 11.62 -24.85
CA TRP A 715 -10.95 12.78 -24.32
C TRP A 715 -9.47 12.45 -24.07
N GLU A 716 -8.56 13.21 -24.69
CA GLU A 716 -7.12 12.98 -24.55
C GLU A 716 -6.63 13.25 -23.12
N SER A 717 -6.09 12.21 -22.48
CA SER A 717 -5.56 12.27 -21.12
C SER A 717 -4.08 12.67 -21.09
N HIS A 718 -3.56 12.85 -19.87
CA HIS A 718 -2.13 13.08 -19.62
C HIS A 718 -1.34 11.77 -19.45
N LEU A 719 -2.02 10.63 -19.53
CA LEU A 719 -1.44 9.31 -19.37
C LEU A 719 -1.16 8.73 -20.75
N GLN A 720 -0.13 7.90 -20.82
CA GLN A 720 0.23 7.13 -21.99
C GLN A 720 0.20 5.63 -21.71
N CYS A 721 0.06 4.87 -22.78
CA CYS A 721 0.37 3.45 -22.82
C CYS A 721 1.05 3.12 -24.15
N ASN A 722 2.17 2.40 -24.10
CA ASN A 722 2.88 1.84 -25.24
C ASN A 722 3.12 2.86 -26.36
N GLY A 723 3.47 4.10 -26.00
CA GLY A 723 3.73 5.18 -26.95
C GLY A 723 2.48 5.90 -27.50
N LYS A 724 1.28 5.63 -26.97
CA LYS A 724 0.02 6.26 -27.37
C LYS A 724 -0.66 6.96 -26.17
N SER A 725 -1.30 8.10 -26.41
CA SER A 725 -2.10 8.79 -25.37
C SER A 725 -3.32 7.93 -24.99
N LEU A 726 -3.56 7.75 -23.70
CA LEU A 726 -4.80 7.11 -23.22
C LEU A 726 -5.98 8.07 -23.38
N LEU A 727 -7.10 7.53 -23.87
CA LEU A 727 -8.33 8.29 -24.07
C LEU A 727 -9.34 7.97 -22.95
N TRP A 728 -9.90 9.02 -22.38
CA TRP A 728 -10.95 8.93 -21.35
C TRP A 728 -12.33 9.00 -22.00
N ASP A 729 -13.20 8.06 -21.64
CA ASP A 729 -14.62 8.12 -21.97
C ASP A 729 -15.35 8.97 -20.92
N LEU A 730 -15.79 10.19 -21.30
CA LEU A 730 -16.59 11.06 -20.44
C LEU A 730 -18.09 10.76 -20.53
N ARG A 731 -18.51 9.96 -21.53
CA ARG A 731 -19.91 9.56 -21.77
C ARG A 731 -20.34 8.45 -20.83
N ARG A 732 -19.44 7.54 -20.44
CA ARG A 732 -19.74 6.43 -19.53
C ARG A 732 -18.80 6.40 -18.31
N PRO A 733 -18.94 7.32 -17.34
CA PRO A 733 -18.04 7.43 -16.18
C PRO A 733 -18.35 6.40 -15.07
N ILE A 734 -18.71 5.16 -15.41
CA ILE A 734 -19.04 4.10 -14.43
C ILE A 734 -17.79 3.70 -13.65
N LYS A 735 -16.69 3.43 -14.34
CA LYS A 735 -15.41 3.07 -13.74
C LYS A 735 -14.90 4.11 -12.73
N PRO A 736 -14.76 5.42 -13.08
CA PRO A 736 -14.35 6.42 -12.11
C PRO A 736 -15.37 6.63 -10.99
N ALA A 737 -16.68 6.49 -11.25
CA ALA A 737 -17.69 6.54 -10.20
C ALA A 737 -17.50 5.41 -9.17
N LEU A 738 -17.22 4.18 -9.62
CA LEU A 738 -16.95 3.05 -8.72
C LEU A 738 -15.67 3.25 -7.90
N ALA A 739 -14.61 3.77 -8.53
CA ALA A 739 -13.37 4.13 -7.81
C ALA A 739 -13.66 5.16 -6.70
N ALA A 740 -14.36 6.26 -7.01
CA ALA A 740 -14.71 7.29 -6.03
C ALA A 740 -15.64 6.77 -4.92
N VAL A 741 -16.62 5.93 -5.24
CA VAL A 741 -17.49 5.33 -4.22
C VAL A 741 -16.70 4.37 -3.33
N SER A 742 -15.76 3.59 -3.87
CA SER A 742 -14.92 2.70 -3.07
C SER A 742 -13.96 3.43 -2.13
N GLU A 743 -13.45 4.59 -2.55
CA GLU A 743 -12.70 5.51 -1.69
C GLU A 743 -13.59 6.06 -0.57
N HIS A 744 -14.81 6.49 -0.88
CA HIS A 744 -15.74 6.98 0.14
C HIS A 744 -16.17 5.91 1.15
N LEU A 745 -16.39 4.67 0.68
CA LEU A 745 -16.86 3.56 1.52
C LEU A 745 -15.81 3.00 2.47
N ALA A 746 -14.57 2.88 2.02
CA ALA A 746 -13.53 2.14 2.74
C ALA A 746 -12.12 2.74 2.58
N GLY A 747 -11.99 3.93 1.99
CA GLY A 747 -10.71 4.57 1.77
C GLY A 747 -9.85 3.86 0.73
N LEU A 748 -10.46 3.07 -0.17
CA LEU A 748 -9.71 2.38 -1.20
C LEU A 748 -9.14 3.39 -2.21
N LEU A 749 -7.82 3.42 -2.33
CA LEU A 749 -7.10 4.32 -3.23
C LEU A 749 -6.60 3.57 -4.48
N PRO A 750 -6.28 4.30 -5.57
CA PRO A 750 -5.56 3.73 -6.70
C PRO A 750 -4.28 3.02 -6.26
N LEU A 751 -4.08 1.78 -6.74
CA LEU A 751 -2.98 0.92 -6.29
C LEU A 751 -1.59 1.50 -6.57
N GLN A 752 -1.47 2.43 -7.51
CA GLN A 752 -0.21 3.13 -7.74
C GLN A 752 0.19 4.08 -6.61
N LEU A 753 -0.75 4.52 -5.76
CA LEU A 753 -0.50 5.50 -4.70
C LEU A 753 -0.17 4.81 -3.38
N VAL A 754 0.99 5.11 -2.81
CA VAL A 754 1.37 4.62 -1.48
C VAL A 754 2.08 5.70 -0.67
N TYR A 755 1.85 5.74 0.64
CA TYR A 755 2.56 6.66 1.54
C TYR A 755 4.00 6.20 1.78
N SER A 756 4.98 7.08 1.55
CA SER A 756 6.39 6.84 1.84
C SER A 756 6.80 7.52 3.14
N HIS A 757 7.16 6.73 4.15
CA HIS A 757 7.66 7.23 5.43
C HIS A 757 8.95 8.05 5.27
N ALA A 758 9.86 7.57 4.43
CA ALA A 758 11.16 8.21 4.20
C ALA A 758 11.02 9.62 3.59
N HIS A 759 10.06 9.80 2.69
CA HIS A 759 9.82 11.08 2.02
C HIS A 759 8.76 11.94 2.73
N GLY A 760 7.95 11.34 3.61
CA GLY A 760 6.83 12.01 4.26
C GLY A 760 5.72 12.42 3.30
N THR A 761 5.64 11.81 2.10
CA THR A 761 4.69 12.13 1.03
C THR A 761 4.14 10.86 0.39
N ALA A 762 3.02 10.98 -0.34
CA ALA A 762 2.58 9.93 -1.25
C ALA A 762 3.57 9.81 -2.43
N ILE A 763 3.88 8.57 -2.81
CA ILE A 763 4.68 8.21 -3.99
C ILE A 763 3.78 7.45 -4.96
N GLU A 764 4.12 7.53 -6.25
CA GLU A 764 3.42 6.80 -7.30
C GLU A 764 4.30 5.67 -7.83
N ASP A 765 3.72 4.48 -8.05
CA ASP A 765 4.32 3.37 -8.79
C ASP A 765 3.26 2.72 -9.68
N TRP A 766 3.41 2.90 -10.99
CA TRP A 766 2.40 2.54 -11.97
C TRP A 766 2.42 1.04 -12.36
N ILE A 767 3.39 0.24 -11.87
CA ILE A 767 3.51 -1.20 -12.19
C ILE A 767 2.20 -1.97 -11.98
N TRP A 768 1.45 -1.62 -10.93
CA TRP A 768 0.22 -2.33 -10.53
C TRP A 768 -1.07 -1.61 -10.92
N SER A 769 -1.01 -0.57 -11.77
CA SER A 769 -2.19 0.08 -12.34
C SER A 769 -2.82 -0.74 -13.48
N VAL A 770 -2.94 -2.05 -13.29
CA VAL A 770 -3.28 -3.09 -14.29
C VAL A 770 -4.47 -3.96 -13.86
N GLY A 771 -4.96 -4.81 -14.77
CA GLY A 771 -6.11 -5.68 -14.56
C GLY A 771 -7.46 -5.03 -14.87
N CYS A 772 -8.55 -5.79 -14.84
CA CYS A 772 -9.89 -5.29 -15.19
C CYS A 772 -10.65 -4.67 -14.01
N ASN A 773 -10.00 -3.79 -13.24
CA ASN A 773 -10.55 -3.21 -12.01
C ASN A 773 -10.67 -1.66 -12.07
N PRO A 774 -11.48 -1.03 -11.19
CA PRO A 774 -11.76 0.41 -11.28
C PRO A 774 -10.53 1.32 -11.21
N PHE A 775 -9.43 0.86 -10.64
CA PHE A 775 -8.20 1.61 -10.41
C PHE A 775 -7.11 1.36 -11.46
N SER A 776 -7.31 0.40 -12.35
CA SER A 776 -6.40 0.20 -13.48
C SER A 776 -6.49 1.39 -14.44
N ILE A 777 -5.39 1.80 -15.06
CA ILE A 777 -5.43 2.73 -16.21
C ILE A 777 -5.33 1.99 -17.56
N THR A 778 -4.95 0.72 -17.53
CA THR A 778 -4.64 -0.06 -18.73
C THR A 778 -5.87 -0.72 -19.36
N SER A 779 -6.95 -0.91 -18.60
CA SER A 779 -8.22 -1.44 -19.12
C SER A 779 -9.40 -0.50 -18.79
N GLN A 780 -10.55 -0.67 -19.45
CA GLN A 780 -11.81 0.01 -19.10
C GLN A 780 -12.67 -0.79 -18.12
N GLY A 781 -12.22 -1.99 -17.71
CA GLY A 781 -12.94 -2.85 -16.78
C GLY A 781 -13.12 -2.23 -15.39
N TRP A 782 -14.18 -2.62 -14.70
CA TRP A 782 -14.53 -2.13 -13.36
C TRP A 782 -14.88 -3.26 -12.38
N GLN A 783 -14.37 -4.46 -12.61
CA GLN A 783 -14.60 -5.60 -11.71
C GLN A 783 -13.68 -5.53 -10.50
N ILE A 784 -14.26 -5.70 -9.32
CA ILE A 784 -13.53 -5.71 -8.05
C ILE A 784 -12.81 -7.05 -7.88
N SER A 785 -11.50 -7.01 -7.67
CA SER A 785 -10.72 -8.20 -7.34
C SER A 785 -10.86 -8.55 -5.85
N LYS A 786 -10.57 -9.81 -5.49
CA LYS A 786 -10.53 -10.20 -4.08
C LYS A 786 -9.48 -9.44 -3.27
N PHE A 787 -8.37 -9.00 -3.87
CA PHE A 787 -7.43 -8.10 -3.19
C PHE A 787 -8.08 -6.79 -2.74
N GLN A 788 -8.91 -6.19 -3.61
CA GLN A 788 -9.63 -4.96 -3.29
C GLN A 788 -10.72 -5.20 -2.26
N SER A 789 -11.51 -6.29 -2.42
CA SER A 789 -12.52 -6.69 -1.44
C SER A 789 -11.92 -6.96 -0.05
N ASP A 790 -10.75 -7.60 0.02
CA ASP A 790 -10.05 -7.86 1.27
C ASP A 790 -9.47 -6.58 1.87
N THR A 791 -9.06 -5.62 1.04
CA THR A 791 -8.63 -4.28 1.50
C THR A 791 -9.79 -3.49 2.08
N ILE A 792 -10.97 -3.53 1.46
CA ILE A 792 -12.20 -2.95 2.01
C ILE A 792 -12.51 -3.57 3.38
N ALA A 793 -12.48 -4.89 3.48
CA ALA A 793 -12.74 -5.59 4.75
C ALA A 793 -11.71 -5.26 5.84
N ARG A 794 -10.42 -5.20 5.48
CA ARG A 794 -9.36 -4.79 6.41
C ARG A 794 -9.47 -3.34 6.83
N SER A 795 -9.89 -2.43 5.96
CA SER A 795 -10.11 -1.03 6.31
C SER A 795 -11.13 -0.89 7.45
N TYR A 796 -12.22 -1.67 7.39
CA TYR A 796 -13.19 -1.74 8.49
C TYR A 796 -12.60 -2.30 9.78
N ILE A 797 -11.90 -3.43 9.69
CA ILE A 797 -11.28 -4.08 10.86
C ILE A 797 -10.24 -3.15 11.51
N ILE A 798 -9.35 -2.56 10.71
CA ILE A 798 -8.28 -1.69 11.19
C ILE A 798 -8.84 -0.41 11.80
N SER A 799 -9.88 0.18 11.22
CA SER A 799 -10.54 1.37 11.80
C SER A 799 -11.06 1.07 13.21
N THR A 800 -11.78 -0.04 13.40
CA THR A 800 -12.27 -0.44 14.73
C THR A 800 -11.13 -0.80 15.69
N LEU A 801 -10.09 -1.51 15.22
CA LEU A 801 -8.92 -1.83 16.04
C LEU A 801 -8.19 -0.57 16.51
N GLU A 802 -7.95 0.38 15.60
CA GLU A 802 -7.26 1.63 15.91
C GLU A 802 -8.04 2.48 16.93
N GLU A 803 -9.37 2.57 16.80
CA GLU A 803 -10.21 3.24 17.79
C GLU A 803 -10.16 2.55 19.14
N SER A 804 -10.23 1.21 19.14
CA SER A 804 -10.18 0.45 20.38
C SER A 804 -8.83 0.64 21.09
N ILE A 805 -7.72 0.67 20.34
CA ILE A 805 -6.37 0.93 20.88
C ILE A 805 -6.30 2.35 21.46
N LYS A 806 -6.78 3.36 20.72
CA LYS A 806 -6.80 4.75 21.20
C LYS A 806 -7.63 4.90 22.49
N LEU A 807 -8.81 4.30 22.53
CA LEU A 807 -9.67 4.32 23.72
C LEU A 807 -9.01 3.63 24.91
N VAL A 808 -8.45 2.43 24.72
CA VAL A 808 -7.72 1.73 25.77
C VAL A 808 -6.52 2.55 26.24
N ASN A 809 -5.66 3.04 25.34
CA ASN A 809 -4.49 3.84 25.70
C ASN A 809 -4.89 5.13 26.46
N SER A 810 -5.98 5.81 26.04
CA SER A 810 -6.49 6.98 26.77
C SER A 810 -6.97 6.64 28.19
N ALA A 811 -7.67 5.52 28.36
CA ALA A 811 -8.12 5.06 29.68
C ALA A 811 -6.92 4.63 30.55
N MET A 812 -5.89 4.04 29.95
CA MET A 812 -4.67 3.68 30.65
C MET A 812 -3.86 4.89 31.10
N HIS A 813 -3.78 5.94 30.28
CA HIS A 813 -3.19 7.21 30.71
C HIS A 813 -3.88 7.76 31.95
N LEU A 814 -5.22 7.65 32.06
CA LEU A 814 -5.91 8.07 33.27
C LEU A 814 -5.49 7.24 34.50
N LEU A 815 -5.33 5.92 34.35
CA LEU A 815 -4.86 5.05 35.44
C LEU A 815 -3.39 5.28 35.83
N LEU A 816 -2.54 5.70 34.87
CA LEU A 816 -1.14 6.04 35.11
C LEU A 816 -0.98 7.31 35.95
N TRP A 817 -1.92 8.25 35.82
CA TRP A 817 -1.92 9.53 36.54
C TRP A 817 -2.46 9.40 37.98
N GLU A 818 -3.09 8.27 38.33
CA GLU A 818 -3.62 8.03 39.67
C GLU A 818 -2.54 7.47 40.63
N PRO A 819 -2.22 8.17 41.73
CA PRO A 819 -1.19 7.75 42.68
C PRO A 819 -1.64 6.60 43.60
N ALA A 820 -0.73 5.66 43.85
CA ALA A 820 -1.04 4.40 44.55
C ALA A 820 -1.04 4.47 46.09
N GLU A 821 -0.56 5.53 46.75
CA GLU A 821 -0.31 5.44 48.20
C GLU A 821 -1.58 5.44 49.07
N LYS A 822 -2.68 6.06 48.61
CA LYS A 822 -3.88 6.33 49.42
C LYS A 822 -5.18 5.70 48.89
N THR A 823 -5.14 5.06 47.73
CA THR A 823 -6.30 4.62 46.95
C THR A 823 -6.61 3.12 47.06
N PHE A 824 -5.67 2.33 47.61
CA PHE A 824 -5.70 0.85 47.58
C PHE A 824 -7.00 0.22 48.10
N LYS A 825 -7.53 0.67 49.25
CA LYS A 825 -8.71 0.05 49.87
C LYS A 825 -9.98 0.16 49.01
N HIS A 826 -10.15 1.28 48.30
CA HIS A 826 -11.30 1.51 47.42
C HIS A 826 -11.08 0.82 46.07
N PHE A 827 -9.84 0.89 45.57
CA PHE A 827 -9.42 0.23 44.34
C PHE A 827 -9.51 -1.31 44.38
N GLN A 828 -9.19 -1.94 45.51
CA GLN A 828 -9.23 -3.40 45.66
C GLN A 828 -10.59 -4.02 45.29
N SER A 829 -11.69 -3.26 45.46
CA SER A 829 -13.03 -3.71 45.05
C SER A 829 -13.22 -3.77 43.52
N GLN A 830 -12.46 -2.95 42.78
CA GLN A 830 -12.56 -2.78 41.32
C GLN A 830 -11.50 -3.59 40.56
N GLU A 831 -10.43 -4.02 41.24
CA GLU A 831 -9.27 -4.72 40.67
C GLU A 831 -9.65 -5.89 39.74
N ARG A 832 -10.49 -6.82 40.23
CA ARG A 832 -10.88 -8.02 39.47
C ARG A 832 -11.67 -7.68 38.21
N GLU A 833 -12.63 -6.76 38.32
CA GLU A 833 -13.47 -6.38 37.19
C GLU A 833 -12.66 -5.64 36.12
N LEU A 834 -11.74 -4.76 36.53
CA LEU A 834 -10.89 -4.00 35.63
C LEU A 834 -9.95 -4.92 34.83
N VAL A 835 -9.27 -5.86 35.49
CA VAL A 835 -8.40 -6.85 34.84
C VAL A 835 -9.21 -7.77 33.92
N SER A 836 -10.38 -8.23 34.37
CA SER A 836 -11.25 -9.08 33.54
C SER A 836 -11.70 -8.37 32.26
N LYS A 837 -12.10 -7.10 32.34
CA LYS A 837 -12.53 -6.34 31.16
C LYS A 837 -11.36 -6.04 30.21
N TYR A 838 -10.19 -5.71 30.74
CA TYR A 838 -8.98 -5.53 29.93
C TYR A 838 -8.60 -6.83 29.19
N ASN A 839 -8.54 -7.95 29.90
CA ASN A 839 -8.21 -9.26 29.31
C ASN A 839 -9.23 -9.67 28.25
N TYR A 840 -10.51 -9.33 28.44
CA TYR A 840 -11.53 -9.59 27.44
C TYR A 840 -11.28 -8.81 26.14
N VAL A 841 -10.96 -7.51 26.21
CA VAL A 841 -10.60 -6.70 25.03
C VAL A 841 -9.37 -7.27 24.33
N VAL A 842 -8.31 -7.62 25.08
CA VAL A 842 -7.09 -8.22 24.51
C VAL A 842 -7.39 -9.57 23.84
N SER A 843 -8.26 -10.38 24.44
CA SER A 843 -8.68 -11.67 23.85
C SER A 843 -9.41 -11.48 22.51
N LEU A 844 -10.23 -10.43 22.39
CA LEU A 844 -10.92 -10.08 21.15
C LEU A 844 -9.95 -9.59 20.07
N TRP A 845 -8.97 -8.75 20.42
CA TRP A 845 -7.90 -8.35 19.49
C TRP A 845 -7.13 -9.55 18.94
N ARG A 846 -6.72 -10.49 19.82
CA ARG A 846 -6.03 -11.73 19.40
C ARG A 846 -6.89 -12.59 18.48
N ARG A 847 -8.16 -12.75 18.82
CA ARG A 847 -9.11 -13.54 18.02
C ARG A 847 -9.35 -12.91 16.64
N ILE A 848 -9.53 -11.60 16.57
CA ILE A 848 -9.68 -10.86 15.31
C ILE A 848 -8.42 -11.00 14.46
N SER A 849 -7.22 -10.82 15.05
CA SER A 849 -5.95 -10.98 14.35
C SER A 849 -5.77 -12.40 13.79
N THR A 850 -6.11 -13.43 14.58
CA THR A 850 -6.00 -14.83 14.16
C THR A 850 -6.94 -15.15 12.99
N ILE A 851 -8.21 -14.72 13.07
CA ILE A 851 -9.20 -14.97 12.01
C ILE A 851 -8.85 -14.17 10.75
N ALA A 852 -8.36 -12.92 10.89
CA ALA A 852 -7.87 -12.13 9.77
C ALA A 852 -6.64 -12.78 9.10
N GLY A 853 -5.78 -13.44 9.88
CA GLY A 853 -4.64 -14.22 9.38
C GLY A 853 -5.00 -15.42 8.52
N GLU A 854 -6.19 -15.97 8.70
CA GLU A 854 -6.76 -17.03 7.84
C GLU A 854 -7.50 -16.43 6.63
N LEU A 855 -7.39 -15.12 6.40
CA LEU A 855 -8.10 -14.37 5.35
C LEU A 855 -9.63 -14.51 5.42
N ARG A 856 -10.17 -14.86 6.59
CA ARG A 856 -11.60 -15.03 6.87
C ARG A 856 -12.22 -13.74 7.41
N TYR A 857 -12.10 -12.67 6.64
CA TYR A 857 -12.50 -11.34 7.08
C TYR A 857 -13.99 -11.24 7.48
N THR A 858 -14.88 -11.97 6.80
CA THR A 858 -16.32 -12.01 7.12
C THR A 858 -16.60 -12.49 8.53
N ASP A 859 -15.81 -13.43 9.05
CA ASP A 859 -15.94 -13.92 10.42
C ASP A 859 -15.30 -12.96 11.43
N ALA A 860 -14.21 -12.30 11.06
CA ALA A 860 -13.58 -11.26 11.87
C ALA A 860 -14.52 -10.05 12.05
N MET A 861 -15.23 -9.64 10.99
CA MET A 861 -16.15 -8.50 11.03
C MET A 861 -17.32 -8.69 12.02
N LYS A 862 -17.78 -9.93 12.22
CA LYS A 862 -18.83 -10.23 13.22
C LYS A 862 -18.41 -9.90 14.65
N LEU A 863 -17.11 -9.87 14.93
CA LEU A 863 -16.56 -9.56 16.26
C LEU A 863 -16.40 -8.06 16.50
N LEU A 864 -16.49 -7.21 15.48
CA LEU A 864 -16.20 -5.77 15.60
C LEU A 864 -17.15 -5.06 16.56
N TYR A 865 -18.47 -5.32 16.46
CA TYR A 865 -19.43 -4.76 17.41
C TYR A 865 -19.18 -5.23 18.85
N THR A 866 -18.77 -6.49 19.02
CA THR A 866 -18.43 -7.03 20.34
C THR A 866 -17.16 -6.38 20.90
N LEU A 867 -16.17 -6.11 20.05
CA LEU A 867 -14.97 -5.38 20.43
C LEU A 867 -15.30 -3.95 20.86
N GLU A 868 -16.09 -3.22 20.08
CA GLU A 868 -16.48 -1.84 20.43
C GLU A 868 -17.20 -1.77 21.78
N ASP A 869 -18.13 -2.69 22.03
CA ASP A 869 -18.86 -2.77 23.30
C ASP A 869 -17.95 -3.15 24.47
N ALA A 870 -17.07 -4.15 24.28
CA ALA A 870 -16.08 -4.54 25.27
C ALA A 870 -15.12 -3.39 25.63
N THR A 871 -14.65 -2.64 24.62
CA THR A 871 -13.77 -1.49 24.83
C THR A 871 -14.49 -0.37 25.58
N LYS A 872 -15.73 -0.04 25.21
CA LYS A 872 -16.54 0.94 25.95
C LYS A 872 -16.74 0.49 27.40
N GLY A 873 -17.07 -0.78 27.61
CA GLY A 873 -17.23 -1.35 28.95
C GLY A 873 -15.96 -1.27 29.81
N PHE A 874 -14.77 -1.41 29.21
CA PHE A 874 -13.50 -1.18 29.89
C PHE A 874 -13.28 0.29 30.25
N VAL A 875 -13.50 1.21 29.31
CA VAL A 875 -13.38 2.66 29.55
C VAL A 875 -14.36 3.13 30.64
N ASP A 876 -15.61 2.65 30.61
CA ASP A 876 -16.61 2.96 31.63
C ASP A 876 -16.20 2.44 33.01
N GLN A 877 -15.57 1.26 33.07
CA GLN A 877 -15.01 0.73 34.33
C GLN A 877 -13.87 1.59 34.88
N VAL A 878 -12.98 2.06 33.99
CA VAL A 878 -11.90 2.97 34.37
C VAL A 878 -12.47 4.28 34.91
N ASN A 879 -13.44 4.86 34.20
CA ASN A 879 -14.11 6.08 34.63
C ASN A 879 -14.86 5.89 35.96
N ALA A 880 -15.53 4.77 36.17
CA ALA A 880 -16.17 4.43 37.43
C ALA A 880 -15.16 4.29 38.57
N THR A 881 -14.01 3.66 38.29
CA THR A 881 -12.91 3.52 39.26
C THR A 881 -12.35 4.90 39.62
N ILE A 882 -12.08 5.76 38.64
CA ILE A 882 -11.60 7.13 38.89
C ILE A 882 -12.64 7.95 39.65
N ALA A 883 -13.92 7.83 39.32
CA ALA A 883 -14.99 8.51 40.03
C ALA A 883 -15.09 8.06 41.50
N LEU A 884 -14.80 6.80 41.82
CA LEU A 884 -14.69 6.31 43.19
C LEU A 884 -13.47 6.88 43.93
N LEU A 885 -12.37 7.17 43.21
CA LEU A 885 -11.14 7.71 43.78
C LEU A 885 -11.17 9.25 43.91
N HIS A 886 -11.93 9.95 43.05
CA HIS A 886 -12.00 11.41 42.98
C HIS A 886 -12.35 12.12 44.32
N PRO A 887 -13.31 11.64 45.14
CA PRO A 887 -13.61 12.25 46.44
C PRO A 887 -12.42 12.24 47.43
N ILE A 888 -11.50 11.28 47.31
CA ILE A 888 -10.31 11.17 48.17
C ILE A 888 -9.36 12.34 47.94
N HIS A 889 -9.26 12.82 46.68
CA HIS A 889 -8.46 13.98 46.31
C HIS A 889 -9.15 15.29 46.71
N CYS A 890 -10.46 15.43 46.45
CA CYS A 890 -11.21 16.65 46.77
C CYS A 890 -11.35 16.93 48.28
N THR A 891 -11.33 15.91 49.14
CA THR A 891 -11.53 16.07 50.59
C THR A 891 -10.25 16.40 51.36
N LYS A 892 -9.06 16.20 50.79
CA LYS A 892 -7.79 16.42 51.50
C LYS A 892 -6.96 17.63 51.05
N ASP A 893 -7.14 18.13 49.84
CA ASP A 893 -6.38 19.30 49.36
C ASP A 893 -7.02 20.65 49.67
N ARG A 894 -8.25 20.68 50.21
CA ARG A 894 -8.73 21.86 50.93
C ARG A 894 -8.15 21.86 52.35
N LYS A 895 -6.91 22.32 52.48
CA LYS A 895 -6.60 23.17 53.64
C LYS A 895 -7.45 24.42 53.47
N VAL A 896 -8.66 24.41 54.03
CA VAL A 896 -9.34 25.68 54.30
C VAL A 896 -8.44 26.37 55.31
N GLN A 897 -7.56 27.25 54.83
CA GLN A 897 -7.00 28.31 55.67
C GLN A 897 -8.20 29.17 56.04
N VAL A 898 -8.92 28.76 57.08
CA VAL A 898 -9.61 29.74 57.89
C VAL A 898 -8.45 30.54 58.48
N GLU A 899 -8.19 31.72 57.92
CA GLU A 899 -7.43 32.73 58.65
C GLU A 899 -8.19 32.93 59.95
N PHE A 900 -7.73 32.25 60.99
CA PHE A 900 -8.24 32.44 62.33
C PHE A 900 -7.66 33.77 62.79
N ASP A 901 -8.29 34.85 62.34
CA ASP A 901 -7.91 36.19 62.72
C ASP A 901 -8.27 36.35 64.20
N ALA A 902 -7.27 36.16 65.06
CA ALA A 902 -7.40 36.23 66.51
C ALA A 902 -7.89 37.61 67.01
N THR A 903 -7.97 38.60 66.12
CA THR A 903 -8.58 39.92 66.38
C THR A 903 -10.11 39.90 66.41
N THR A 904 -10.77 38.87 65.86
CA THR A 904 -12.23 38.71 65.90
C THR A 904 -12.75 38.24 67.26
N ILE A 905 -11.92 37.55 68.06
CA ILE A 905 -12.28 37.08 69.40
C ILE A 905 -12.56 38.25 70.37
N PRO A 906 -11.69 39.28 70.50
CA PRO A 906 -12.01 40.43 71.35
C PRO A 906 -13.20 41.24 70.82
N ALA A 907 -13.41 41.32 69.50
CA ALA A 907 -14.59 41.98 68.92
C ALA A 907 -15.90 41.24 69.30
N PHE A 908 -15.92 39.90 69.24
CA PHE A 908 -17.06 39.11 69.71
C PHE A 908 -17.29 39.24 71.22
N LEU A 909 -16.23 39.32 72.04
CA LEU A 909 -16.36 39.55 73.48
C LEU A 909 -16.89 40.95 73.82
N ILE A 910 -16.49 41.98 73.07
CA ILE A 910 -17.04 43.34 73.21
C ILE A 910 -18.52 43.37 72.82
N VAL A 911 -18.89 42.73 71.70
CA VAL A 911 -20.29 42.62 71.26
C VAL A 911 -21.13 41.84 72.27
N LEU A 912 -20.62 40.73 72.83
CA LEU A 912 -21.28 39.98 73.91
C LEU A 912 -21.39 40.80 75.20
N GLY A 913 -20.37 41.60 75.54
CA GLY A 913 -20.41 42.51 76.69
C GLY A 913 -21.44 43.64 76.52
N ILE A 914 -21.56 44.19 75.32
CA ILE A 914 -22.58 45.20 74.98
C ILE A 914 -23.97 44.56 74.97
N LEU A 915 -24.14 43.38 74.37
CA LEU A 915 -25.41 42.64 74.40
C LEU A 915 -25.82 42.30 75.84
N TYR A 916 -24.88 41.89 76.69
CA TYR A 916 -25.13 41.62 78.10
C TYR A 916 -25.56 42.89 78.86
N LEU A 917 -24.96 44.05 78.55
CA LEU A 917 -25.37 45.33 79.13
C LEU A 917 -26.74 45.81 78.63
N VAL A 918 -27.08 45.56 77.36
CA VAL A 918 -28.36 45.95 76.74
C VAL A 918 -29.50 45.02 77.15
N LEU A 919 -29.23 43.73 77.30
CA LEU A 919 -30.22 42.70 77.68
C LEU A 919 -30.31 42.50 79.21
N LYS A 920 -29.50 43.21 80.01
CA LYS A 920 -29.60 43.18 81.47
C LYS A 920 -30.98 43.72 81.88
N PRO A 921 -31.86 42.90 82.48
CA PRO A 921 -33.20 43.34 82.84
C PRO A 921 -33.09 44.50 83.84
N ARG A 922 -33.65 45.66 83.47
CA ARG A 922 -33.76 46.81 84.38
C ARG A 922 -34.59 46.37 85.59
N ARG A 923 -34.03 46.52 86.79
CA ARG A 923 -34.72 46.24 88.05
C ARG A 923 -36.09 46.95 88.04
N PRO A 924 -37.19 46.28 88.42
CA PRO A 924 -38.48 46.93 88.51
C PRO A 924 -38.39 48.06 89.54
N LYS A 925 -38.78 49.28 89.13
CA LYS A 925 -38.93 50.41 90.07
C LYS A 925 -39.93 50.00 91.15
N PRO A 926 -39.64 50.20 92.45
CA PRO A 926 -40.63 50.02 93.48
C PRO A 926 -41.75 51.05 93.30
N LYS A 927 -43.00 50.58 93.29
CA LYS A 927 -44.18 51.42 93.52
C LYS A 927 -44.14 51.88 94.98
N ILE A 928 -44.13 53.19 95.20
CA ILE A 928 -44.53 53.79 96.47
C ILE A 928 -45.50 54.94 96.12
N ASN A 929 -46.60 54.96 96.85
CA ASN A 929 -47.78 55.82 96.75
C ASN A 929 -47.49 57.31 96.54
#